data_AF-A0A088QXT9-F1
#
_entry.id   AF-A0A088QXT9-F1
#
_cell.length_a   1.000
_cell.length_b   1.000
_cell.length_c   1.000
_cell.angle_alpha   90.00
_cell.angle_beta   90.00
_cell.angle_gamma   90.00
#
_symmetry.space_group_name_H-M   'P 1'
#
loop_
_entity.id
_entity.type
_entity.pdbx_description
1 polymer ?
#
loop_
_entity_poly.entity_id
_entity_poly.type
_entity_poly.pdbx_seq_one_letter_code
_entity_poly.pdbx_strand_id
1 'polypeptide(L)'
;MTTDDQHSHAFSVTRTTLADGRELIYFDDEPDYVSGKKTRKLTDERDLPQAITESELRQDPLTGDWYCYAAHRMNRTFMPPAGENPLAPTLPGQLPTEVPASDYDVVVFENRFPSLSMHMEVPDDFAQTVDGAEIFPRKPALARCEVVCFTPNVSDSFRDLTFTRARTVIEAWAHRTAELSKLEGVRLVFPFENRGKEIGVTLQHPHGQIYSYPYLPSRAAAIAARAKAHFETTGRDLFDDVLEAEKASGRRIIAEGEYFTAFVPAAAKWPVEVMLMANRAVGDFQELTDAEKDELAAMYLDLLRRIDRFFPGIDKTPYIAAWNQAPVGEDHQFGRLHLQLYSMMRSAGRMKFLAGSESGQGAWISDTTPEAIADRFRELGQTRWLRTRPHKQAVSDVTEQFRRSFGSEPQGVFRAPGRVNLVGEHVDYADGICLPFALAQSTFAAVGAQNARDSWTVRIVSDLMDKDDAADGDRPVNIAMSDVGPNSPANWTGYAVGTIWAMREAGLLPADCPSLDIAISSDVPVGSGLSSSAALECSVGVAAFELVHGRAPNDEEQQGIVEAAIRAENEVVGASTGGLDQRISIKGKEKHALAIDFAKSSDQLVKAAFADEDLEILVINTNVRHSLSDGQYATRRGIIDAVKNGVGASDFRGLDDAVGAAINWAKENVPAEADRDQWVDTVARRVRHVVTEIDRTAQAIEKLSEGDFEAFGTLMVASHLSLRDDYEVSCPELDIAVDVALEQGALGARMTGGGFGGSAIALLPHDRVNAAANAVASAFRDRGMPEPEFFVGNPGPGASRLV
;
A
#
# COMPACT_ATOMS: atom_id res chain seq x y z
N MET A 1 23.73 -18.49 28.07
CA MET A 1 22.89 -17.35 27.67
C MET A 1 22.89 -17.35 26.16
N THR A 2 21.97 -18.12 25.59
CA THR A 2 21.76 -18.26 24.14
C THR A 2 21.00 -17.02 23.64
N THR A 3 21.31 -16.61 22.41
CA THR A 3 20.86 -15.40 21.72
C THR A 3 19.42 -15.44 21.21
N ASP A 4 18.54 -16.30 21.76
CA ASP A 4 17.16 -16.50 21.30
C ASP A 4 16.11 -15.58 21.96
N ASP A 5 16.48 -14.79 22.98
CA ASP A 5 15.52 -14.06 23.82
C ASP A 5 15.21 -12.61 23.34
N GLN A 6 15.58 -12.21 22.13
CA GLN A 6 15.45 -10.80 21.68
C GLN A 6 14.17 -10.45 20.90
N HIS A 7 13.25 -11.38 20.66
CA HIS A 7 12.04 -11.13 19.84
C HIS A 7 10.71 -11.55 20.51
N SER A 8 10.61 -11.60 21.84
CA SER A 8 9.31 -11.89 22.48
C SER A 8 8.37 -10.67 22.41
N HIS A 9 7.20 -10.79 21.78
CA HIS A 9 6.15 -9.77 21.81
C HIS A 9 5.70 -9.51 23.26
N ALA A 10 5.97 -8.32 23.79
CA ALA A 10 5.72 -8.00 25.19
C ALA A 10 4.27 -7.52 25.40
N PHE A 11 3.54 -8.18 26.29
CA PHE A 11 2.18 -7.81 26.71
C PHE A 11 1.97 -8.12 28.20
N SER A 12 0.94 -7.53 28.80
CA SER A 12 0.52 -7.81 30.19
C SER A 12 -0.93 -8.29 30.26
N VAL A 13 -1.23 -9.19 31.20
CA VAL A 13 -2.57 -9.75 31.41
C VAL A 13 -3.11 -9.32 32.77
N THR A 14 -4.23 -8.60 32.78
CA THR A 14 -4.88 -8.15 34.02
C THR A 14 -6.31 -8.68 34.11
N ARG A 15 -6.65 -9.36 35.21
CA ARG A 15 -7.99 -9.94 35.43
C ARG A 15 -8.83 -9.10 36.39
N THR A 16 -10.14 -9.04 36.15
CA THR A 16 -11.14 -8.47 37.06
C THR A 16 -12.50 -9.15 36.86
N THR A 17 -13.50 -8.72 37.64
CA THR A 17 -14.87 -9.21 37.60
C THR A 17 -15.81 -8.04 37.33
N LEU A 18 -16.74 -8.23 36.39
CA LEU A 18 -17.82 -7.30 36.10
C LEU A 18 -18.85 -7.30 37.24
N ALA A 19 -19.69 -6.26 37.31
CA ALA A 19 -20.66 -6.08 38.38
C ALA A 19 -21.67 -7.24 38.53
N ASP A 20 -21.93 -7.99 37.45
CA ASP A 20 -22.84 -9.15 37.43
C ASP A 20 -22.13 -10.50 37.64
N GLY A 21 -20.85 -10.48 38.03
CA GLY A 21 -20.06 -11.67 38.37
C GLY A 21 -19.29 -12.30 37.22
N ARG A 22 -19.45 -11.81 35.99
CA ARG A 22 -18.72 -12.29 34.80
C ARG A 22 -17.25 -11.88 34.83
N GLU A 23 -16.36 -12.71 34.29
CA GLU A 23 -14.93 -12.39 34.18
C GLU A 23 -14.64 -11.37 33.05
N LEU A 24 -13.67 -10.48 33.29
CA LEU A 24 -13.07 -9.56 32.32
C LEU A 24 -11.55 -9.62 32.42
N ILE A 25 -10.87 -9.71 31.27
CA ILE A 25 -9.42 -9.82 31.15
C ILE A 25 -8.93 -8.77 30.14
N TYR A 26 -7.95 -7.98 30.56
CA TYR A 26 -7.22 -7.04 29.72
C TYR A 26 -5.92 -7.67 29.23
N PHE A 27 -5.61 -7.46 27.96
CA PHE A 27 -4.36 -7.81 27.30
C PHE A 27 -3.75 -6.52 26.76
N ASP A 28 -2.77 -5.97 27.48
CA ASP A 28 -2.20 -4.66 27.20
C ASP A 28 -0.80 -4.78 26.58
N ASP A 29 -0.58 -4.11 25.44
CA ASP A 29 0.67 -4.06 24.68
C ASP A 29 1.29 -2.65 24.65
N GLU A 30 0.61 -1.64 25.21
CA GLU A 30 1.19 -0.32 25.40
C GLU A 30 2.36 -0.39 26.42
N PRO A 31 3.54 0.18 26.11
CA PRO A 31 4.74 0.06 26.95
C PRO A 31 4.55 0.47 28.42
N ASP A 32 3.68 1.44 28.70
CA ASP A 32 3.43 1.90 30.07
C ASP A 32 2.60 0.90 30.90
N TYR A 33 1.65 0.17 30.29
CA TYR A 33 0.94 -0.93 30.97
C TYR A 33 1.84 -2.16 31.09
N VAL A 34 2.59 -2.51 30.04
CA VAL A 34 3.55 -3.62 30.04
C VAL A 34 4.63 -3.45 31.11
N SER A 35 5.16 -2.22 31.28
CA SER A 35 6.17 -1.92 32.31
C SER A 35 5.58 -1.76 33.72
N GLY A 36 4.25 -1.75 33.88
CA GLY A 36 3.56 -1.50 35.14
C GLY A 36 3.59 -0.04 35.60
N LYS A 37 4.02 0.91 34.76
CA LYS A 37 3.95 2.35 35.05
C LYS A 37 2.50 2.85 35.11
N LYS A 38 1.64 2.30 34.26
CA LYS A 38 0.18 2.47 34.31
C LYS A 38 -0.47 1.18 34.78
N THR A 39 -1.61 1.32 35.44
CA THR A 39 -2.46 0.20 35.88
C THR A 39 -3.91 0.51 35.54
N ARG A 40 -4.69 -0.50 35.15
CA ARG A 40 -6.12 -0.34 34.83
C ARG A 40 -6.95 -0.05 36.07
N LYS A 41 -8.00 0.78 35.94
CA LYS A 41 -9.07 0.89 36.93
C LYS A 41 -10.01 -0.30 36.73
N LEU A 42 -10.08 -1.19 37.71
CA LEU A 42 -10.72 -2.51 37.56
C LEU A 42 -12.16 -2.57 38.09
N THR A 43 -12.73 -1.45 38.53
CA THR A 43 -14.06 -1.41 39.15
C THR A 43 -15.15 -1.13 38.11
N ASP A 44 -16.10 -2.05 38.01
CA ASP A 44 -17.36 -1.86 37.29
C ASP A 44 -18.40 -1.20 38.22
N GLU A 45 -18.86 0.00 37.87
CA GLU A 45 -19.77 0.80 38.71
C GLU A 45 -21.26 0.55 38.40
N ARG A 46 -21.57 -0.37 37.48
CA ARG A 46 -22.95 -0.72 37.10
C ARG A 46 -23.68 -1.44 38.24
N ASP A 47 -24.97 -1.18 38.38
CA ASP A 47 -25.87 -1.92 39.29
C ASP A 47 -26.63 -2.98 38.50
N LEU A 48 -26.09 -4.21 38.47
CA LEU A 48 -26.63 -5.33 37.69
C LEU A 48 -26.84 -6.56 38.59
N PRO A 49 -27.95 -7.31 38.41
CA PRO A 49 -28.10 -8.60 39.07
C PRO A 49 -27.07 -9.60 38.54
N GLN A 50 -26.79 -10.63 39.32
CA GLN A 50 -25.92 -11.73 38.89
C GLN A 50 -26.42 -12.36 37.59
N ALA A 51 -25.52 -12.62 36.65
CA ALA A 51 -25.85 -13.23 35.38
C ALA A 51 -26.10 -14.74 35.55
N ILE A 52 -27.37 -15.17 35.43
CA ILE A 52 -27.78 -16.58 35.42
C ILE A 52 -28.47 -16.88 34.09
N THR A 53 -28.12 -18.01 33.49
CA THR A 53 -28.71 -18.45 32.21
C THR A 53 -29.15 -19.90 32.27
N GLU A 54 -30.38 -20.14 31.82
CA GLU A 54 -30.90 -21.49 31.59
C GLU A 54 -30.73 -21.82 30.10
N SER A 55 -29.86 -22.77 29.79
CA SER A 55 -29.65 -23.28 28.43
C SER A 55 -29.40 -24.78 28.48
N GLU A 56 -29.88 -25.48 27.47
CA GLU A 56 -29.74 -26.93 27.39
C GLU A 56 -29.29 -27.37 26.00
N LEU A 57 -28.66 -28.53 25.97
CA LEU A 57 -28.28 -29.22 24.75
C LEU A 57 -29.25 -30.39 24.55
N ARG A 58 -29.77 -30.57 23.34
CA ARG A 58 -30.57 -31.75 22.97
C ARG A 58 -29.94 -32.40 21.75
N GLN A 59 -29.90 -33.73 21.74
CA GLN A 59 -29.37 -34.48 20.61
C GLN A 59 -30.49 -34.83 19.62
N ASP A 60 -30.24 -34.59 18.34
CA ASP A 60 -31.11 -35.03 17.26
C ASP A 60 -30.87 -36.52 16.97
N PRO A 61 -31.88 -37.38 17.14
CA PRO A 61 -31.72 -38.81 16.89
C PRO A 61 -31.49 -39.16 15.42
N LEU A 62 -31.78 -38.26 14.47
CA LEU A 62 -31.62 -38.54 13.04
C LEU A 62 -30.19 -38.30 12.55
N THR A 63 -29.54 -37.27 13.07
CA THR A 63 -28.19 -36.86 12.65
C THR A 63 -27.12 -37.21 13.69
N GLY A 64 -27.51 -37.37 14.95
CA GLY A 64 -26.61 -37.46 16.09
C GLY A 64 -26.09 -36.11 16.58
N ASP A 65 -26.51 -35.00 15.96
CA ASP A 65 -26.00 -33.66 16.26
C ASP A 65 -26.58 -33.11 17.56
N TRP A 66 -25.76 -32.36 18.29
CA TRP A 66 -26.18 -31.62 19.48
C TRP A 66 -26.57 -30.18 19.12
N TYR A 67 -27.79 -29.79 19.50
CA TYR A 67 -28.30 -28.44 19.34
C TYR A 67 -28.44 -27.73 20.68
N CYS A 68 -28.04 -26.46 20.72
CA CYS A 68 -28.14 -25.61 21.89
C CYS A 68 -29.43 -24.78 21.86
N TYR A 69 -30.23 -24.89 22.93
CA TYR A 69 -31.47 -24.16 23.12
C TYR A 69 -31.27 -23.12 24.22
N ALA A 70 -31.06 -21.87 23.80
CA ALA A 70 -30.83 -20.71 24.67
C ALA A 70 -31.93 -19.66 24.44
N ALA A 71 -33.14 -19.93 24.93
CA ALA A 71 -34.33 -19.13 24.62
C ALA A 71 -34.23 -17.66 25.06
N HIS A 72 -33.53 -17.38 26.17
CA HIS A 72 -33.29 -16.04 26.68
C HIS A 72 -32.60 -15.11 25.66
N ARG A 73 -31.86 -15.67 24.68
CA ARG A 73 -31.18 -14.91 23.62
C ARG A 73 -32.11 -14.23 22.62
N MET A 74 -33.42 -14.53 22.63
CA MET A 74 -34.40 -13.80 21.82
C MET A 74 -34.53 -12.33 22.22
N ASN A 75 -34.24 -11.99 23.49
CA ASN A 75 -34.34 -10.64 24.04
C ASN A 75 -32.99 -9.90 24.09
N ARG A 76 -31.96 -10.40 23.38
CA ARG A 76 -30.63 -9.77 23.39
C ARG A 76 -30.66 -8.39 22.75
N THR A 77 -29.77 -7.51 23.19
CA THR A 77 -29.57 -6.19 22.58
C THR A 77 -29.29 -6.33 21.09
N PHE A 78 -30.03 -5.59 20.26
CA PHE A 78 -29.89 -5.60 18.81
C PHE A 78 -29.62 -4.18 18.31
N MET A 79 -28.39 -3.95 17.81
CA MET A 79 -27.96 -2.68 17.21
C MET A 79 -28.28 -1.43 18.07
N PRO A 80 -27.67 -1.29 19.26
CA PRO A 80 -27.88 -0.12 20.10
C PRO A 80 -27.39 1.17 19.40
N PRO A 81 -27.91 2.36 19.76
CA PRO A 81 -27.38 3.64 19.30
C PRO A 81 -25.87 3.77 19.56
N ALA A 82 -25.17 4.60 18.77
CA ALA A 82 -23.71 4.74 18.87
C ALA A 82 -23.22 5.11 20.29
N GLY A 83 -23.98 5.92 21.03
CA GLY A 83 -23.69 6.30 22.43
C GLY A 83 -24.02 5.23 23.48
N GLU A 84 -24.53 4.07 23.07
CA GLU A 84 -24.88 2.93 23.93
C GLU A 84 -24.10 1.67 23.50
N ASN A 85 -22.95 1.84 22.85
CA ASN A 85 -22.12 0.73 22.41
C ASN A 85 -21.52 -0.01 23.64
N PRO A 86 -21.97 -1.26 23.92
CA PRO A 86 -21.53 -1.97 25.12
C PRO A 86 -20.05 -2.37 25.07
N LEU A 87 -19.42 -2.35 23.90
CA LEU A 87 -18.02 -2.78 23.69
C LEU A 87 -17.04 -1.60 23.70
N ALA A 88 -17.54 -0.35 23.72
CA ALA A 88 -16.69 0.83 23.80
C ALA A 88 -16.13 1.00 25.24
N PRO A 89 -15.01 1.71 25.42
CA PRO A 89 -14.56 2.11 26.74
C PRO A 89 -15.60 2.97 27.48
N THR A 90 -15.66 2.87 28.80
CA THR A 90 -16.52 3.73 29.61
C THR A 90 -15.87 5.11 29.80
N LEU A 91 -16.41 6.13 29.14
CA LEU A 91 -15.92 7.51 29.23
C LEU A 91 -16.65 8.33 30.32
N PRO A 92 -15.96 9.27 30.99
CA PRO A 92 -16.60 10.16 31.97
C PRO A 92 -17.80 10.91 31.38
N GLY A 93 -18.95 10.82 32.06
CA GLY A 93 -20.19 11.48 31.63
C GLY A 93 -21.00 10.72 30.56
N GLN A 94 -20.56 9.53 30.15
CA GLN A 94 -21.31 8.62 29.28
C GLN A 94 -21.93 7.46 30.07
N LEU A 95 -22.80 6.68 29.40
CA LEU A 95 -23.37 5.48 30.00
C LEU A 95 -22.28 4.41 30.19
N PRO A 96 -22.24 3.73 31.35
CA PRO A 96 -21.30 2.63 31.58
C PRO A 96 -21.47 1.49 30.56
N THR A 97 -20.35 0.90 30.14
CA THR A 97 -20.30 -0.17 29.12
C THR A 97 -19.87 -1.51 29.74
N GLU A 98 -19.68 -2.56 28.94
CA GLU A 98 -19.08 -3.83 29.39
C GLU A 98 -17.57 -3.70 29.65
N VAL A 99 -16.95 -2.57 29.27
CA VAL A 99 -15.53 -2.29 29.51
C VAL A 99 -15.42 -1.07 30.43
N PRO A 100 -15.29 -1.26 31.75
CA PRO A 100 -15.30 -0.16 32.73
C PRO A 100 -14.13 0.83 32.61
N ALA A 101 -13.04 0.41 31.98
CA ALA A 101 -11.88 1.26 31.75
C ALA A 101 -12.18 2.32 30.67
N SER A 102 -11.51 3.48 30.79
CA SER A 102 -11.64 4.61 29.85
C SER A 102 -10.95 4.39 28.50
N ASP A 103 -10.15 3.34 28.41
CA ASP A 103 -9.39 2.88 27.26
C ASP A 103 -9.12 1.37 27.42
N TYR A 104 -8.68 0.72 26.35
CA TYR A 104 -8.12 -0.62 26.40
C TYR A 104 -7.31 -0.91 25.14
N ASP A 105 -6.54 -1.98 25.23
CA ASP A 105 -5.72 -2.51 24.14
C ASP A 105 -6.46 -3.66 23.44
N VAL A 106 -6.55 -4.81 24.12
CA VAL A 106 -7.44 -5.92 23.80
C VAL A 106 -8.15 -6.35 25.09
N VAL A 107 -9.46 -6.64 25.02
CA VAL A 107 -10.21 -7.16 26.18
C VAL A 107 -10.99 -8.40 25.83
N VAL A 108 -11.03 -9.34 26.78
CA VAL A 108 -11.84 -10.55 26.71
C VAL A 108 -12.75 -10.61 27.92
N PHE A 109 -14.05 -10.81 27.70
CA PHE A 109 -15.00 -11.00 28.80
C PHE A 109 -16.10 -11.99 28.43
N GLU A 110 -16.71 -12.57 29.46
CA GLU A 110 -17.84 -13.49 29.26
C GLU A 110 -19.03 -12.77 28.64
N ASN A 111 -19.64 -13.38 27.64
CA ASN A 111 -20.78 -12.80 26.94
C ASN A 111 -21.97 -12.63 27.89
N ARG A 112 -22.66 -11.49 27.83
CA ARG A 112 -23.84 -11.19 28.65
C ARG A 112 -25.07 -12.04 28.30
N PHE A 113 -25.17 -12.48 27.05
CA PHE A 113 -26.25 -13.32 26.55
C PHE A 113 -25.67 -14.63 25.94
N PRO A 114 -24.98 -15.44 26.76
CA PRO A 114 -24.23 -16.59 26.27
C PRO A 114 -25.16 -17.74 25.85
N SER A 115 -24.71 -18.53 24.87
CA SER A 115 -25.39 -19.82 24.59
C SER A 115 -24.99 -20.91 25.58
N LEU A 116 -23.78 -20.81 26.14
CA LEU A 116 -23.16 -21.77 27.03
C LEU A 116 -22.61 -20.98 28.23
N SER A 117 -22.92 -21.41 29.45
CA SER A 117 -22.52 -20.67 30.65
C SER A 117 -22.14 -21.61 31.80
N MET A 118 -21.06 -21.27 32.49
CA MET A 118 -20.66 -21.91 33.76
C MET A 118 -21.48 -21.39 34.95
N HIS A 119 -22.24 -20.31 34.77
CA HIS A 119 -23.13 -19.74 35.79
C HIS A 119 -24.55 -20.31 35.75
N MET A 120 -24.79 -21.38 34.98
CA MET A 120 -26.08 -22.06 34.98
C MET A 120 -26.30 -22.81 36.30
N GLU A 121 -27.43 -22.57 36.95
CA GLU A 121 -27.89 -23.42 38.05
C GLU A 121 -28.48 -24.71 37.46
N VAL A 122 -27.81 -25.85 37.69
CA VAL A 122 -28.28 -27.16 37.24
C VAL A 122 -28.96 -27.86 38.43
N PRO A 123 -30.28 -28.11 38.37
CA PRO A 123 -30.97 -28.85 39.43
C PRO A 123 -30.40 -30.26 39.62
N ASP A 124 -30.38 -30.75 40.86
CA ASP A 124 -29.93 -32.12 41.19
C ASP A 124 -30.72 -33.21 40.44
N ASP A 125 -31.97 -32.91 40.07
CA ASP A 125 -32.89 -33.77 39.34
C ASP A 125 -32.98 -33.44 37.84
N PHE A 126 -31.98 -32.78 37.26
CA PHE A 126 -31.98 -32.44 35.83
C PHE A 126 -32.20 -33.68 34.95
N ALA A 127 -33.35 -33.72 34.27
CA ALA A 127 -33.70 -34.81 33.37
C ALA A 127 -32.66 -34.95 32.24
N GLN A 128 -32.18 -36.16 32.01
CA GLN A 128 -31.20 -36.46 30.95
C GLN A 128 -31.86 -36.74 29.59
N THR A 129 -33.19 -36.70 29.54
CA THR A 129 -33.98 -36.91 28.32
C THR A 129 -35.12 -35.90 28.25
N VAL A 130 -35.55 -35.57 27.02
CA VAL A 130 -36.72 -34.72 26.79
C VAL A 130 -37.98 -35.57 27.03
N ASP A 131 -38.87 -35.09 27.91
CA ASP A 131 -40.15 -35.72 28.25
C ASP A 131 -40.05 -37.20 28.69
N GLY A 132 -38.89 -37.61 29.22
CA GLY A 132 -38.62 -38.98 29.65
C GLY A 132 -38.35 -39.97 28.50
N ALA A 133 -38.29 -39.51 27.25
CA ALA A 133 -38.08 -40.37 26.09
C ALA A 133 -36.58 -40.58 25.80
N GLU A 134 -36.11 -41.83 25.91
CA GLU A 134 -34.69 -42.21 25.72
C GLU A 134 -34.10 -41.80 24.36
N ILE A 135 -34.93 -41.71 23.33
CA ILE A 135 -34.53 -41.29 21.97
C ILE A 135 -34.19 -39.79 21.87
N PHE A 136 -34.46 -38.99 22.90
CA PHE A 136 -34.15 -37.56 22.93
C PHE A 136 -33.21 -37.20 24.10
N PRO A 137 -31.91 -37.56 24.03
CA PRO A 137 -30.94 -37.18 25.04
C PRO A 137 -30.87 -35.66 25.21
N ARG A 138 -30.74 -35.19 26.45
CA ARG A 138 -30.44 -33.79 26.79
C ARG A 138 -29.42 -33.68 27.92
N LYS A 139 -28.68 -32.58 27.94
CA LYS A 139 -27.69 -32.26 28.99
C LYS A 139 -27.61 -30.75 29.23
N PRO A 140 -27.15 -30.28 30.40
CA PRO A 140 -26.97 -28.85 30.64
C PRO A 140 -25.90 -28.26 29.72
N ALA A 141 -26.06 -26.98 29.37
CA ALA A 141 -25.17 -26.26 28.45
C ALA A 141 -23.98 -25.61 29.18
N LEU A 142 -23.24 -26.41 29.96
CA LEU A 142 -22.10 -25.96 30.76
C LEU A 142 -20.84 -25.80 29.92
N ALA A 143 -20.48 -24.56 29.61
CA ALA A 143 -19.18 -24.13 29.09
C ALA A 143 -19.15 -22.58 29.07
N ARG A 144 -18.29 -21.96 28.25
CA ARG A 144 -18.18 -20.49 28.13
C ARG A 144 -18.34 -19.97 26.71
N CYS A 145 -19.01 -18.82 26.61
CA CYS A 145 -18.99 -17.94 25.44
C CYS A 145 -18.34 -16.61 25.83
N GLU A 146 -17.26 -16.23 25.17
CA GLU A 146 -16.51 -15.00 25.44
C GLU A 146 -16.56 -14.06 24.23
N VAL A 147 -16.44 -12.76 24.49
CA VAL A 147 -16.30 -11.68 23.49
C VAL A 147 -14.86 -11.18 23.57
N VAL A 148 -14.23 -10.98 22.42
CA VAL A 148 -12.87 -10.44 22.28
C VAL A 148 -12.95 -9.11 21.55
N CYS A 149 -12.73 -7.98 22.22
CA CYS A 149 -12.69 -6.67 21.57
C CYS A 149 -11.25 -6.33 21.17
N PHE A 150 -11.06 -5.97 19.91
CA PHE A 150 -9.71 -5.86 19.33
C PHE A 150 -9.07 -4.47 19.46
N THR A 151 -9.88 -3.44 19.67
CA THR A 151 -9.46 -2.03 19.68
C THR A 151 -10.58 -1.20 20.31
N PRO A 152 -10.30 -0.08 21.01
CA PRO A 152 -11.32 0.82 21.53
C PRO A 152 -12.00 1.66 20.43
N ASN A 153 -11.43 1.69 19.22
CA ASN A 153 -11.92 2.49 18.09
C ASN A 153 -13.06 1.79 17.35
N VAL A 154 -14.25 2.42 17.40
CA VAL A 154 -15.48 1.85 16.82
C VAL A 154 -15.47 1.83 15.27
N SER A 155 -14.69 2.70 14.62
CA SER A 155 -14.62 2.82 13.16
C SER A 155 -13.78 1.74 12.48
N ASP A 156 -12.86 1.15 13.23
CA ASP A 156 -11.81 0.28 12.71
C ASP A 156 -12.37 -1.11 12.40
N SER A 157 -11.50 -2.03 12.03
CA SER A 157 -11.76 -3.46 11.89
C SER A 157 -10.45 -4.22 12.05
N PHE A 158 -10.48 -5.55 12.08
CA PHE A 158 -9.24 -6.31 12.30
C PHE A 158 -8.15 -5.97 11.26
N ARG A 159 -8.52 -5.72 10.00
CA ARG A 159 -7.57 -5.33 8.93
C ARG A 159 -6.84 -4.00 9.16
N ASP A 160 -7.41 -3.14 10.00
CA ASP A 160 -6.93 -1.79 10.29
C ASP A 160 -6.02 -1.78 11.53
N LEU A 161 -5.90 -2.92 12.24
CA LEU A 161 -5.02 -3.04 13.40
C LEU A 161 -3.55 -2.97 12.97
N THR A 162 -2.72 -2.42 13.84
CA THR A 162 -1.25 -2.53 13.70
C THR A 162 -0.81 -3.98 13.87
N PHE A 163 0.38 -4.31 13.37
CA PHE A 163 1.00 -5.62 13.58
C PHE A 163 1.03 -6.01 15.07
N THR A 164 1.53 -5.11 15.93
CA THR A 164 1.61 -5.30 17.38
C THR A 164 0.24 -5.60 17.98
N ARG A 165 -0.79 -4.84 17.60
CA ARG A 165 -2.16 -5.06 18.09
C ARG A 165 -2.73 -6.40 17.64
N ALA A 166 -2.55 -6.76 16.37
CA ALA A 166 -2.96 -8.06 15.85
C ALA A 166 -2.25 -9.22 16.57
N ARG A 167 -0.95 -9.07 16.88
CA ARG A 167 -0.20 -10.03 17.69
C ARG A 167 -0.76 -10.19 19.10
N THR A 168 -1.16 -9.11 19.75
CA THR A 168 -1.81 -9.14 21.06
C THR A 168 -3.15 -9.88 21.02
N VAL A 169 -3.93 -9.74 19.94
CA VAL A 169 -5.15 -10.53 19.78
C VAL A 169 -4.85 -12.02 19.63
N ILE A 170 -3.79 -12.39 18.89
CA ILE A 170 -3.35 -13.79 18.77
C ILE A 170 -2.90 -14.34 20.14
N GLU A 171 -2.19 -13.54 20.94
CA GLU A 171 -1.85 -13.93 22.33
C GLU A 171 -3.09 -14.12 23.19
N ALA A 172 -4.11 -13.26 23.04
CA ALA A 172 -5.39 -13.44 23.72
C ALA A 172 -6.05 -14.77 23.30
N TRP A 173 -6.06 -15.11 22.00
CA TRP A 173 -6.58 -16.41 21.55
C TRP A 173 -5.79 -17.60 22.09
N ALA A 174 -4.45 -17.53 22.14
CA ALA A 174 -3.61 -18.58 22.73
C ALA A 174 -3.88 -18.74 24.23
N HIS A 175 -3.92 -17.63 24.97
CA HIS A 175 -4.23 -17.61 26.40
C HIS A 175 -5.61 -18.21 26.69
N ARG A 176 -6.65 -17.73 26.00
CA ARG A 176 -8.01 -18.22 26.19
C ARG A 176 -8.15 -19.67 25.79
N THR A 177 -7.52 -20.10 24.71
CA THR A 177 -7.51 -21.52 24.31
C THR A 177 -6.91 -22.40 25.40
N ALA A 178 -5.78 -22.00 26.00
CA ALA A 178 -5.14 -22.76 27.07
C ALA A 178 -5.98 -22.83 28.36
N GLU A 179 -6.75 -21.79 28.69
CA GLU A 179 -7.60 -21.79 29.89
C GLU A 179 -8.92 -22.52 29.67
N LEU A 180 -9.61 -22.25 28.55
CA LEU A 180 -10.90 -22.84 28.25
C LEU A 180 -10.81 -24.34 27.99
N SER A 181 -9.69 -24.83 27.45
CA SER A 181 -9.47 -26.26 27.22
C SER A 181 -9.30 -27.07 28.52
N LYS A 182 -9.06 -26.41 29.66
CA LYS A 182 -8.96 -27.06 30.99
C LYS A 182 -10.31 -27.18 31.69
N LEU A 183 -11.36 -26.55 31.17
CA LEU A 183 -12.70 -26.66 31.74
C LEU A 183 -13.23 -28.08 31.55
N GLU A 184 -13.78 -28.65 32.63
CA GLU A 184 -14.34 -30.00 32.59
C GLU A 184 -15.45 -30.11 31.55
N GLY A 185 -15.40 -31.16 30.74
CA GLY A 185 -16.40 -31.44 29.71
C GLY A 185 -16.21 -30.68 28.39
N VAL A 186 -15.37 -29.65 28.32
CA VAL A 186 -15.05 -28.96 27.06
C VAL A 186 -14.35 -29.91 26.09
N ARG A 187 -14.83 -29.93 24.85
CA ARG A 187 -14.33 -30.78 23.75
C ARG A 187 -13.77 -30.00 22.57
N LEU A 188 -14.08 -28.71 22.44
CA LEU A 188 -13.54 -27.84 21.39
C LEU A 188 -13.54 -26.38 21.85
N VAL A 189 -12.45 -25.66 21.60
CA VAL A 189 -12.41 -24.19 21.71
C VAL A 189 -12.38 -23.59 20.31
N PHE A 190 -13.33 -22.70 20.02
CA PHE A 190 -13.56 -22.15 18.70
C PHE A 190 -13.56 -20.61 18.72
N PRO A 191 -12.42 -19.96 18.43
CA PRO A 191 -12.34 -18.53 18.14
C PRO A 191 -12.92 -18.22 16.76
N PHE A 192 -13.72 -17.16 16.65
CA PHE A 192 -14.25 -16.71 15.37
C PHE A 192 -14.57 -15.22 15.36
N GLU A 193 -14.62 -14.64 14.17
CA GLU A 193 -15.08 -13.28 13.91
C GLU A 193 -16.15 -13.30 12.82
N ASN A 194 -17.22 -12.55 13.04
CA ASN A 194 -18.19 -12.22 11.99
C ASN A 194 -18.08 -10.71 11.74
N ARG A 195 -17.85 -10.30 10.49
CA ARG A 195 -17.91 -8.90 10.04
C ARG A 195 -19.00 -8.66 9.00
N GLY A 196 -19.87 -7.67 9.25
CA GLY A 196 -20.95 -7.24 8.35
C GLY A 196 -22.36 -7.58 8.84
N LYS A 197 -23.33 -6.69 8.62
CA LYS A 197 -24.72 -6.86 9.11
C LYS A 197 -25.41 -8.04 8.42
N GLU A 198 -25.03 -8.30 7.18
CA GLU A 198 -25.54 -9.35 6.30
C GLU A 198 -25.26 -10.75 6.83
N ILE A 199 -24.32 -10.88 7.77
CA ILE A 199 -23.90 -12.16 8.34
C ILE A 199 -24.18 -12.26 9.84
N GLY A 200 -25.13 -11.46 10.33
CA GLY A 200 -25.66 -11.58 11.68
C GLY A 200 -24.92 -10.78 12.75
N VAL A 201 -24.04 -9.85 12.37
CA VAL A 201 -23.40 -8.92 13.30
C VAL A 201 -24.42 -7.95 13.86
N THR A 202 -24.56 -7.93 15.20
CA THR A 202 -25.54 -7.11 15.92
C THR A 202 -24.96 -5.89 16.62
N LEU A 203 -23.63 -5.79 16.70
CA LEU A 203 -22.86 -4.69 17.28
C LEU A 203 -21.81 -4.21 16.29
N GLN A 204 -21.66 -2.90 16.09
CA GLN A 204 -20.77 -2.35 15.06
C GLN A 204 -19.29 -2.28 15.50
N HIS A 205 -19.00 -2.45 16.79
CA HIS A 205 -17.65 -2.40 17.34
C HIS A 205 -16.78 -3.56 16.83
N PRO A 206 -15.48 -3.38 16.54
CA PRO A 206 -14.59 -4.48 16.15
C PRO A 206 -14.42 -5.54 17.25
N HIS A 207 -14.98 -6.73 17.02
CA HIS A 207 -14.88 -7.82 18.00
C HIS A 207 -14.97 -9.20 17.34
N GLY A 208 -14.37 -10.17 18.00
CA GLY A 208 -14.56 -11.60 17.79
C GLY A 208 -15.21 -12.26 19.00
N GLN A 209 -15.32 -13.57 18.94
CA GLN A 209 -15.89 -14.38 20.00
C GLN A 209 -15.10 -15.68 20.16
N ILE A 210 -15.17 -16.28 21.33
CA ILE A 210 -14.61 -17.61 21.60
C ILE A 210 -15.68 -18.46 22.25
N TYR A 211 -16.02 -19.59 21.63
CA TYR A 211 -16.96 -20.54 22.21
C TYR A 211 -16.19 -21.81 22.62
N SER A 212 -16.38 -22.25 23.86
CA SER A 212 -15.93 -23.55 24.32
C SER A 212 -17.11 -24.51 24.28
N TYR A 213 -17.09 -25.52 23.42
CA TYR A 213 -18.19 -26.46 23.26
C TYR A 213 -17.98 -27.69 24.15
N PRO A 214 -18.98 -28.13 24.94
CA PRO A 214 -18.91 -29.36 25.73
C PRO A 214 -19.29 -30.62 24.93
N TYR A 215 -19.13 -30.53 23.60
CA TYR A 215 -19.37 -31.57 22.61
C TYR A 215 -18.56 -31.21 21.36
N LEU A 216 -18.37 -32.16 20.44
CA LEU A 216 -17.79 -31.85 19.13
C LEU A 216 -18.91 -31.44 18.17
N PRO A 217 -18.92 -30.19 17.66
CA PRO A 217 -19.83 -29.79 16.61
C PRO A 217 -19.67 -30.69 15.37
N SER A 218 -20.75 -30.89 14.61
CA SER A 218 -20.82 -31.86 13.52
C SER A 218 -19.68 -31.74 12.51
N ARG A 219 -19.29 -30.53 12.14
CA ARG A 219 -18.14 -30.27 11.26
C ARG A 219 -16.81 -30.73 11.87
N ALA A 220 -16.55 -30.40 13.13
CA ALA A 220 -15.31 -30.79 13.80
C ALA A 220 -15.23 -32.31 13.99
N ALA A 221 -16.35 -32.95 14.36
CA ALA A 221 -16.45 -34.40 14.45
C ALA A 221 -16.20 -35.09 13.10
N ALA A 222 -16.77 -34.57 12.00
CA ALA A 222 -16.55 -35.10 10.67
C ALA A 222 -15.08 -34.96 10.22
N ILE A 223 -14.45 -33.82 10.49
CA ILE A 223 -13.02 -33.60 10.18
C ILE A 223 -12.16 -34.60 10.94
N ALA A 224 -12.34 -34.72 12.27
CA ALA A 224 -11.57 -35.65 13.09
C ALA A 224 -11.75 -37.11 12.65
N ALA A 225 -12.99 -37.53 12.36
CA ALA A 225 -13.27 -38.88 11.86
C ALA A 225 -12.61 -39.14 10.50
N ARG A 226 -12.58 -38.16 9.59
CA ARG A 226 -11.91 -38.29 8.29
C ARG A 226 -10.39 -38.31 8.42
N ALA A 227 -9.81 -37.47 9.26
CA ALA A 227 -8.37 -37.47 9.54
C ALA A 227 -7.94 -38.80 10.16
N LYS A 228 -8.70 -39.32 11.13
CA LYS A 228 -8.48 -40.63 11.73
C LYS A 228 -8.53 -41.77 10.71
N ALA A 229 -9.59 -41.84 9.90
CA ALA A 229 -9.73 -42.88 8.88
C ALA A 229 -8.61 -42.81 7.82
N HIS A 230 -8.18 -41.60 7.46
CA HIS A 230 -7.06 -41.39 6.55
C HIS A 230 -5.74 -41.89 7.14
N PHE A 231 -5.48 -41.55 8.40
CA PHE A 231 -4.29 -42.01 9.13
C PHE A 231 -4.28 -43.54 9.28
N GLU A 232 -5.41 -44.15 9.65
CA GLU A 232 -5.55 -45.62 9.75
C GLU A 232 -5.30 -46.34 8.41
N THR A 233 -5.61 -45.69 7.28
CA THR A 233 -5.45 -46.27 5.94
C THR A 233 -4.05 -46.04 5.35
N THR A 234 -3.47 -44.87 5.57
CA THR A 234 -2.24 -44.42 4.87
C THR A 234 -1.02 -44.32 5.77
N GLY A 235 -1.22 -44.25 7.09
CA GLY A 235 -0.18 -43.92 8.07
C GLY A 235 0.28 -42.45 8.03
N ARG A 236 -0.35 -41.59 7.22
CA ARG A 236 -0.02 -40.16 7.09
C ARG A 236 -1.09 -39.27 7.70
N ASP A 237 -0.70 -38.07 8.12
CA ASP A 237 -1.64 -37.03 8.54
C ASP A 237 -2.41 -36.47 7.34
N LEU A 238 -3.72 -36.30 7.47
CA LEU A 238 -4.58 -35.83 6.39
C LEU A 238 -4.29 -34.36 6.04
N PHE A 239 -4.00 -33.52 7.02
CA PHE A 239 -3.76 -32.11 6.77
C PHE A 239 -2.41 -31.89 6.09
N ASP A 240 -1.37 -32.65 6.45
CA ASP A 240 -0.10 -32.66 5.74
C ASP A 240 -0.29 -33.07 4.28
N ASP A 241 -1.00 -34.17 4.00
CA ASP A 241 -1.27 -34.61 2.63
C ASP A 241 -2.06 -33.57 1.82
N VAL A 242 -3.04 -32.89 2.43
CA VAL A 242 -3.80 -31.80 1.78
C VAL A 242 -2.88 -30.62 1.48
N LEU A 243 -2.09 -30.17 2.46
CA LEU A 243 -1.19 -29.02 2.29
C LEU A 243 -0.11 -29.30 1.24
N GLU A 244 0.51 -30.48 1.28
CA GLU A 244 1.47 -30.94 0.27
C GLU A 244 0.85 -30.95 -1.14
N ALA A 245 -0.37 -31.45 -1.28
CA ALA A 245 -1.06 -31.49 -2.57
C ALA A 245 -1.39 -30.09 -3.12
N GLU A 246 -1.81 -29.16 -2.25
CA GLU A 246 -2.10 -27.79 -2.63
C GLU A 246 -0.82 -27.04 -3.05
N LYS A 247 0.27 -27.20 -2.27
CA LYS A 247 1.59 -26.64 -2.60
C LYS A 247 2.14 -27.21 -3.90
N ALA A 248 2.08 -28.53 -4.08
CA ALA A 248 2.51 -29.19 -5.31
C ALA A 248 1.73 -28.71 -6.55
N SER A 249 0.45 -28.40 -6.38
CA SER A 249 -0.35 -27.83 -7.47
C SER A 249 0.05 -26.39 -7.78
N GLY A 250 0.36 -25.57 -6.77
CA GLY A 250 0.69 -24.14 -6.88
C GLY A 250 -0.44 -23.22 -7.36
N ARG A 251 -1.46 -23.76 -8.05
CA ARG A 251 -2.53 -22.98 -8.71
C ARG A 251 -3.42 -22.21 -7.74
N ARG A 252 -3.67 -22.80 -6.57
CA ARG A 252 -4.59 -22.28 -5.54
C ARG A 252 -3.87 -21.64 -4.35
N ILE A 253 -2.54 -21.58 -4.38
CA ILE A 253 -1.75 -20.87 -3.37
C ILE A 253 -1.97 -19.37 -3.54
N ILE A 254 -2.29 -18.69 -2.44
CA ILE A 254 -2.45 -17.23 -2.38
C ILE A 254 -1.14 -16.59 -1.92
N ALA A 255 -0.58 -17.12 -0.83
CA ALA A 255 0.69 -16.69 -0.24
C ALA A 255 1.30 -17.86 0.55
N GLU A 256 2.63 -17.96 0.55
CA GLU A 256 3.38 -18.98 1.30
C GLU A 256 4.46 -18.27 2.11
N GLY A 257 4.41 -18.45 3.43
CA GLY A 257 5.43 -18.06 4.38
C GLY A 257 6.26 -19.26 4.87
N GLU A 258 7.20 -19.01 5.76
CA GLU A 258 8.03 -20.05 6.38
C GLU A 258 7.18 -20.98 7.26
N TYR A 259 6.24 -20.42 8.01
CA TYR A 259 5.45 -21.10 9.03
C TYR A 259 3.99 -21.33 8.63
N PHE A 260 3.43 -20.55 7.72
CA PHE A 260 2.04 -20.62 7.30
C PHE A 260 1.87 -20.57 5.79
N THR A 261 0.80 -21.19 5.30
CA THR A 261 0.41 -21.12 3.88
C THR A 261 -1.06 -20.74 3.77
N ALA A 262 -1.33 -19.72 2.96
CA ALA A 262 -2.67 -19.29 2.56
C ALA A 262 -3.02 -19.87 1.18
N PHE A 263 -4.16 -20.56 1.08
CA PHE A 263 -4.61 -21.16 -0.18
C PHE A 263 -6.13 -21.24 -0.24
N VAL A 264 -6.67 -21.32 -1.46
CA VAL A 264 -8.08 -21.68 -1.67
C VAL A 264 -8.19 -23.20 -1.73
N PRO A 265 -9.00 -23.85 -0.87
CA PRO A 265 -9.10 -25.30 -0.91
C PRO A 265 -9.64 -25.80 -2.25
N ALA A 266 -9.10 -26.90 -2.77
CA ALA A 266 -9.61 -27.56 -3.98
C ALA A 266 -11.10 -27.94 -3.89
N ALA A 267 -11.62 -28.09 -2.67
CA ALA A 267 -13.02 -28.34 -2.38
C ALA A 267 -13.74 -27.13 -1.72
N ALA A 268 -13.29 -25.90 -2.02
CA ALA A 268 -13.96 -24.69 -1.55
C ALA A 268 -15.42 -24.65 -2.02
N LYS A 269 -16.32 -24.30 -1.11
CA LYS A 269 -17.77 -24.32 -1.31
C LYS A 269 -18.42 -22.94 -1.19
N TRP A 270 -17.72 -21.98 -0.58
CA TRP A 270 -18.19 -20.60 -0.47
C TRP A 270 -17.78 -19.77 -1.69
N PRO A 271 -18.56 -18.72 -2.04
CA PRO A 271 -18.21 -17.82 -3.15
C PRO A 271 -16.82 -17.19 -3.02
N VAL A 272 -16.39 -16.94 -1.79
CA VAL A 272 -15.03 -16.57 -1.43
C VAL A 272 -14.64 -17.45 -0.25
N GLU A 273 -13.54 -18.19 -0.37
CA GLU A 273 -13.03 -19.07 0.68
C GLU A 273 -11.50 -19.10 0.63
N VAL A 274 -10.88 -19.02 1.80
CA VAL A 274 -9.44 -19.14 2.00
C VAL A 274 -9.18 -19.97 3.25
N MET A 275 -8.19 -20.86 3.17
CA MET A 275 -7.59 -21.50 4.34
C MET A 275 -6.21 -20.91 4.59
N LEU A 276 -5.92 -20.58 5.85
CA LEU A 276 -4.58 -20.26 6.33
C LEU A 276 -4.19 -21.35 7.33
N MET A 277 -3.17 -22.14 6.99
CA MET A 277 -2.78 -23.33 7.74
C MET A 277 -1.31 -23.27 8.10
N ALA A 278 -0.98 -23.66 9.32
CA ALA A 278 0.41 -23.81 9.75
C ALA A 278 1.10 -24.94 8.96
N ASN A 279 2.30 -24.68 8.46
CA ASN A 279 3.14 -25.63 7.73
C ASN A 279 3.54 -26.79 8.65
N ARG A 280 3.84 -26.51 9.92
CA ARG A 280 4.02 -27.52 10.96
C ARG A 280 2.66 -28.01 11.45
N ALA A 281 2.57 -29.29 11.79
CA ALA A 281 1.40 -29.84 12.48
C ALA A 281 1.31 -29.26 13.90
N VAL A 282 0.37 -28.34 14.09
CA VAL A 282 -0.01 -27.74 15.38
C VAL A 282 -1.50 -27.93 15.61
N GLY A 283 -1.85 -28.38 16.82
CA GLY A 283 -3.25 -28.63 17.19
C GLY A 283 -4.04 -27.36 17.40
N ASP A 284 -3.45 -26.36 18.05
CA ASP A 284 -4.15 -25.16 18.52
C ASP A 284 -3.20 -23.96 18.72
N PHE A 285 -3.73 -22.80 19.08
CA PHE A 285 -2.95 -21.57 19.25
C PHE A 285 -1.84 -21.65 20.32
N GLN A 286 -1.96 -22.53 21.32
CA GLN A 286 -1.00 -22.63 22.42
C GLN A 286 0.31 -23.33 22.01
N GLU A 287 0.26 -24.08 20.90
CA GLU A 287 1.40 -24.81 20.36
C GLU A 287 2.27 -23.98 19.41
N LEU A 288 1.83 -22.77 19.07
CA LEU A 288 2.60 -21.84 18.23
C LEU A 288 3.76 -21.22 19.00
N THR A 289 4.91 -21.16 18.35
CA THR A 289 6.07 -20.36 18.76
C THR A 289 5.84 -18.87 18.48
N ASP A 290 6.67 -18.00 19.05
CA ASP A 290 6.53 -16.55 18.84
C ASP A 290 6.76 -16.15 17.36
N ALA A 291 7.72 -16.77 16.68
CA ALA A 291 7.96 -16.55 15.24
C ALA A 291 6.77 -17.00 14.37
N GLU A 292 6.16 -18.15 14.71
CA GLU A 292 4.94 -18.61 14.02
C GLU A 292 3.78 -17.64 14.24
N LYS A 293 3.61 -17.10 15.45
CA LYS A 293 2.58 -16.09 15.73
C LYS A 293 2.86 -14.76 15.02
N ASP A 294 4.12 -14.34 14.91
CA ASP A 294 4.54 -13.15 14.16
C ASP A 294 4.12 -13.28 12.69
N GLU A 295 4.48 -14.39 12.03
CA GLU A 295 4.08 -14.61 10.64
C GLU A 295 2.57 -14.72 10.48
N LEU A 296 1.88 -15.38 11.43
CA LEU A 296 0.43 -15.48 11.44
C LEU A 296 -0.24 -14.10 11.46
N ALA A 297 0.25 -13.17 12.28
CA ALA A 297 -0.28 -11.80 12.34
C ALA A 297 -0.13 -11.08 11.00
N ALA A 298 1.06 -11.14 10.40
CA ALA A 298 1.34 -10.51 9.11
C ALA A 298 0.46 -11.09 7.99
N MET A 299 0.41 -12.41 7.86
CA MET A 299 -0.38 -13.08 6.83
C MET A 299 -1.89 -12.87 7.03
N TYR A 300 -2.37 -12.88 8.27
CA TYR A 300 -3.80 -12.67 8.54
C TYR A 300 -4.23 -11.24 8.19
N LEU A 301 -3.44 -10.22 8.55
CA LEU A 301 -3.71 -8.84 8.14
C LEU A 301 -3.71 -8.68 6.61
N ASP A 302 -2.73 -9.27 5.92
CA ASP A 302 -2.68 -9.24 4.45
C ASP A 302 -3.93 -9.89 3.82
N LEU A 303 -4.34 -11.07 4.30
CA LEU A 303 -5.55 -11.75 3.81
C LEU A 303 -6.82 -10.93 4.02
N LEU A 304 -6.98 -10.31 5.19
CA LEU A 304 -8.14 -9.44 5.46
C LEU A 304 -8.10 -8.14 4.63
N ARG A 305 -6.93 -7.60 4.31
CA ARG A 305 -6.83 -6.46 3.38
C ARG A 305 -7.16 -6.88 1.94
N ARG A 306 -6.79 -8.10 1.52
CA ARG A 306 -7.18 -8.64 0.22
C ARG A 306 -8.69 -8.93 0.15
N ILE A 307 -9.30 -9.44 1.22
CA ILE A 307 -10.75 -9.74 1.20
C ILE A 307 -11.60 -8.50 0.99
N ASP A 308 -11.18 -7.35 1.52
CA ASP A 308 -11.87 -6.08 1.28
C ASP A 308 -11.75 -5.59 -0.15
N ARG A 309 -10.59 -5.80 -0.78
CA ARG A 309 -10.38 -5.47 -2.19
C ARG A 309 -10.92 -6.52 -3.16
N PHE A 310 -11.48 -7.63 -2.65
CA PHE A 310 -11.95 -8.73 -3.48
C PHE A 310 -13.01 -8.29 -4.48
N PHE A 311 -14.00 -7.52 -4.01
CA PHE A 311 -15.08 -6.98 -4.84
C PHE A 311 -14.86 -5.48 -5.14
N PRO A 312 -14.74 -5.09 -6.43
CA PRO A 312 -14.64 -3.67 -6.80
C PRO A 312 -15.83 -2.85 -6.26
N GLY A 313 -15.54 -1.68 -5.71
CA GLY A 313 -16.55 -0.75 -5.17
C GLY A 313 -17.16 -1.14 -3.83
N ILE A 314 -16.65 -2.18 -3.16
CA ILE A 314 -17.05 -2.57 -1.81
C ILE A 314 -15.92 -2.25 -0.84
N ASP A 315 -16.16 -1.34 0.10
CA ASP A 315 -15.13 -0.92 1.09
C ASP A 315 -14.90 -1.96 2.19
N LYS A 316 -16.00 -2.59 2.68
CA LYS A 316 -15.98 -3.61 3.73
C LYS A 316 -16.72 -4.86 3.28
N THR A 317 -15.99 -5.87 2.81
CA THR A 317 -16.58 -7.14 2.37
C THR A 317 -17.00 -7.97 3.59
N PRO A 318 -18.25 -8.41 3.71
CA PRO A 318 -18.66 -9.22 4.85
C PRO A 318 -17.94 -10.58 4.84
N TYR A 319 -17.46 -11.05 5.99
CA TYR A 319 -16.78 -12.34 6.10
C TYR A 319 -17.00 -13.01 7.46
N ILE A 320 -16.83 -14.33 7.46
CA ILE A 320 -16.66 -15.14 8.67
C ILE A 320 -15.22 -15.65 8.68
N ALA A 321 -14.50 -15.37 9.77
CA ALA A 321 -13.19 -15.93 10.06
C ALA A 321 -13.34 -16.98 11.15
N ALA A 322 -13.24 -18.26 10.78
CA ALA A 322 -13.42 -19.39 11.69
C ALA A 322 -12.08 -20.05 11.99
N TRP A 323 -11.56 -19.92 13.21
CA TRP A 323 -10.34 -20.60 13.64
C TRP A 323 -10.67 -21.99 14.18
N ASN A 324 -10.38 -23.00 13.35
CA ASN A 324 -10.56 -24.39 13.70
C ASN A 324 -9.33 -24.86 14.46
N GLN A 325 -9.54 -25.60 15.55
CA GLN A 325 -8.49 -26.15 16.40
C GLN A 325 -8.74 -27.64 16.62
N ALA A 326 -7.72 -28.34 17.10
CA ALA A 326 -7.82 -29.72 17.50
C ALA A 326 -8.86 -29.92 18.62
N PRO A 327 -9.62 -31.05 18.60
CA PRO A 327 -10.42 -31.46 19.73
C PRO A 327 -9.63 -31.52 21.04
N VAL A 328 -10.29 -31.24 22.15
CA VAL A 328 -9.76 -31.55 23.49
C VAL A 328 -10.02 -33.03 23.78
N GLY A 329 -8.96 -33.75 24.20
CA GLY A 329 -9.01 -35.17 24.58
C GLY A 329 -8.44 -36.12 23.53
N GLU A 330 -9.00 -37.32 23.41
CA GLU A 330 -8.43 -38.43 22.64
C GLU A 330 -8.30 -38.15 21.13
N ASP A 331 -9.17 -37.30 20.58
CA ASP A 331 -9.19 -36.96 19.15
C ASP A 331 -8.25 -35.79 18.80
N HIS A 332 -7.46 -35.28 19.74
CA HIS A 332 -6.60 -34.12 19.53
C HIS A 332 -5.64 -34.28 18.33
N GLN A 333 -5.00 -35.44 18.20
CA GLN A 333 -4.10 -35.76 17.08
C GLN A 333 -4.79 -35.76 15.70
N PHE A 334 -6.12 -35.75 15.64
CA PHE A 334 -6.90 -35.77 14.41
C PHE A 334 -7.52 -34.41 14.08
N GLY A 335 -7.06 -33.34 14.72
CA GLY A 335 -7.38 -31.97 14.35
C GLY A 335 -6.11 -31.11 14.22
N ARG A 336 -6.28 -29.92 13.65
CA ARG A 336 -5.17 -29.00 13.36
C ARG A 336 -5.65 -27.56 13.37
N LEU A 337 -4.80 -26.66 13.86
CA LEU A 337 -5.02 -25.23 13.80
C LEU A 337 -5.05 -24.76 12.33
N HIS A 338 -6.18 -24.18 11.93
CA HIS A 338 -6.29 -23.48 10.65
C HIS A 338 -7.44 -22.48 10.66
N LEU A 339 -7.24 -21.38 9.94
CA LEU A 339 -8.32 -20.46 9.59
C LEU A 339 -9.12 -21.06 8.43
N GLN A 340 -10.44 -20.94 8.51
CA GLN A 340 -11.34 -20.96 7.36
C GLN A 340 -12.00 -19.58 7.26
N LEU A 341 -11.53 -18.77 6.32
CA LEU A 341 -12.04 -17.42 6.04
C LEU A 341 -12.96 -17.49 4.83
N TYR A 342 -14.21 -17.03 4.96
CA TYR A 342 -15.14 -17.08 3.84
C TYR A 342 -16.15 -15.93 3.83
N SER A 343 -16.62 -15.58 2.63
CA SER A 343 -17.70 -14.63 2.42
C SER A 343 -18.90 -15.30 1.78
N MET A 344 -20.09 -14.92 2.23
CA MET A 344 -21.34 -15.27 1.55
C MET A 344 -21.66 -14.29 0.40
N MET A 345 -20.88 -13.23 0.19
CA MET A 345 -21.06 -12.32 -0.94
C MET A 345 -20.57 -13.00 -2.23
N ARG A 346 -21.43 -13.08 -3.25
CA ARG A 346 -21.11 -13.73 -4.54
C ARG A 346 -20.70 -12.76 -5.66
N SER A 347 -21.03 -11.49 -5.50
CA SER A 347 -20.63 -10.37 -6.37
C SER A 347 -20.83 -9.07 -5.59
N ALA A 348 -20.26 -7.97 -6.05
CA ALA A 348 -20.35 -6.67 -5.38
C ALA A 348 -21.80 -6.33 -4.96
N GLY A 349 -22.03 -6.25 -3.65
CA GLY A 349 -23.32 -5.92 -3.05
C GLY A 349 -24.39 -7.02 -3.10
N ARG A 350 -24.07 -8.26 -3.51
CA ARG A 350 -25.04 -9.36 -3.60
C ARG A 350 -24.62 -10.58 -2.77
N MET A 351 -25.46 -10.94 -1.81
CA MET A 351 -25.29 -12.13 -0.98
C MET A 351 -25.80 -13.39 -1.69
N LYS A 352 -25.14 -14.52 -1.41
CA LYS A 352 -25.63 -15.87 -1.69
C LYS A 352 -26.61 -16.26 -0.59
N PHE A 353 -27.81 -16.66 -1.00
CA PHE A 353 -28.76 -17.36 -0.14
C PHE A 353 -28.65 -18.85 -0.45
N LEU A 354 -28.52 -19.68 0.56
CA LEU A 354 -28.44 -21.13 0.39
C LEU A 354 -29.79 -21.65 -0.15
N ALA A 355 -29.77 -22.42 -1.24
CA ALA A 355 -31.00 -23.00 -1.80
C ALA A 355 -31.43 -24.23 -0.99
N GLY A 356 -32.56 -24.84 -1.38
CA GLY A 356 -33.09 -26.01 -0.69
C GLY A 356 -32.17 -27.23 -0.73
N SER A 357 -31.32 -27.36 -1.76
CA SER A 357 -30.30 -28.41 -1.85
C SER A 357 -29.24 -28.25 -0.76
N GLU A 358 -28.67 -27.04 -0.62
CA GLU A 358 -27.65 -26.78 0.42
C GLU A 358 -28.25 -26.74 1.83
N SER A 359 -29.37 -26.03 2.01
CA SER A 359 -29.98 -25.83 3.34
C SER A 359 -30.72 -27.05 3.85
N GLY A 360 -31.33 -27.83 2.96
CA GLY A 360 -32.19 -28.96 3.32
C GLY A 360 -31.52 -30.33 3.22
N GLN A 361 -30.55 -30.51 2.32
CA GLN A 361 -29.84 -31.78 2.13
C GLN A 361 -28.32 -31.68 2.40
N GLY A 362 -27.78 -30.48 2.64
CA GLY A 362 -26.34 -30.29 2.78
C GLY A 362 -25.55 -30.51 1.48
N ALA A 363 -26.22 -30.56 0.32
CA ALA A 363 -25.60 -30.81 -0.98
C ALA A 363 -25.17 -29.48 -1.62
N TRP A 364 -23.89 -29.13 -1.42
CA TRP A 364 -23.29 -27.85 -1.81
C TRP A 364 -23.09 -27.70 -3.33
N ILE A 365 -23.44 -26.53 -3.85
CA ILE A 365 -23.24 -26.15 -5.26
C ILE A 365 -22.49 -24.80 -5.28
N SER A 366 -21.41 -24.71 -6.06
CA SER A 366 -20.62 -23.48 -6.22
C SER A 366 -20.85 -22.86 -7.60
N ASP A 367 -20.95 -21.52 -7.63
CA ASP A 367 -21.07 -20.72 -8.86
C ASP A 367 -19.70 -20.24 -9.39
N THR A 368 -18.61 -20.65 -8.73
CA THR A 368 -17.22 -20.27 -9.07
C THR A 368 -16.29 -21.45 -8.80
N THR A 369 -15.06 -21.38 -9.31
CA THR A 369 -14.02 -22.39 -9.06
C THR A 369 -13.01 -21.89 -8.02
N PRO A 370 -12.43 -22.80 -7.22
CA PRO A 370 -11.32 -22.48 -6.31
C PRO A 370 -10.17 -21.72 -6.98
N GLU A 371 -9.82 -22.09 -8.23
CA GLU A 371 -8.75 -21.45 -8.99
C GLU A 371 -9.06 -19.99 -9.29
N ALA A 372 -10.30 -19.67 -9.69
CA ALA A 372 -10.68 -18.28 -9.98
C ALA A 372 -10.66 -17.41 -8.72
N ILE A 373 -11.04 -17.96 -7.56
CA ILE A 373 -10.93 -17.28 -6.27
C ILE A 373 -9.44 -17.02 -5.96
N ALA A 374 -8.58 -18.03 -6.14
CA ALA A 374 -7.15 -17.92 -5.87
C ALA A 374 -6.45 -16.91 -6.79
N ASP A 375 -6.77 -16.94 -8.09
CA ASP A 375 -6.28 -15.96 -9.08
C ASP A 375 -6.62 -14.54 -8.62
N ARG A 376 -7.87 -14.31 -8.20
CA ARG A 376 -8.29 -13.00 -7.69
C ARG A 376 -7.52 -12.59 -6.44
N PHE A 377 -7.34 -13.46 -5.46
CA PHE A 377 -6.55 -13.13 -4.27
C PHE A 377 -5.08 -12.84 -4.60
N ARG A 378 -4.49 -13.57 -5.56
CA ARG A 378 -3.11 -13.33 -6.01
C ARG A 378 -2.99 -11.97 -6.68
N GLU A 379 -3.87 -11.64 -7.62
CA GLU A 379 -3.92 -10.30 -8.24
C GLU A 379 -3.91 -9.18 -7.19
N LEU A 380 -4.66 -9.38 -6.10
CA LEU A 380 -4.85 -8.37 -5.05
C LEU A 380 -3.66 -8.21 -4.11
N GLY A 381 -2.65 -9.07 -4.14
CA GLY A 381 -1.40 -8.82 -3.43
C GLY A 381 -0.17 -8.91 -4.31
N GLN A 382 -0.35 -8.86 -5.63
CA GLN A 382 0.76 -8.56 -6.52
C GLN A 382 1.15 -7.09 -6.35
N THR A 383 2.44 -6.89 -6.21
CA THR A 383 3.09 -5.59 -6.33
C THR A 383 2.75 -4.97 -7.68
N ARG A 384 2.36 -3.69 -7.68
CA ARG A 384 1.90 -3.02 -8.90
C ARG A 384 3.08 -2.62 -9.76
N TRP A 385 3.40 -3.46 -10.73
CA TRP A 385 4.41 -3.16 -11.75
C TRP A 385 3.80 -2.30 -12.86
N LEU A 386 4.32 -1.08 -13.03
CA LEU A 386 3.99 -0.23 -14.16
C LEU A 386 4.58 -0.83 -15.43
N ARG A 387 3.71 -1.02 -16.42
CA ARG A 387 4.09 -1.63 -17.69
C ARG A 387 4.40 -0.55 -18.71
N THR A 388 5.67 -0.49 -19.16
CA THR A 388 6.06 0.30 -20.33
C THR A 388 5.56 -0.40 -21.59
N ARG A 389 4.84 0.32 -22.46
CA ARG A 389 4.38 -0.26 -23.73
C ARG A 389 5.57 -0.44 -24.68
N PRO A 390 5.65 -1.54 -25.44
CA PRO A 390 6.56 -1.62 -26.57
C PRO A 390 6.28 -0.47 -27.55
N HIS A 391 7.32 0.16 -28.10
CA HIS A 391 7.16 1.32 -29.00
C HIS A 391 6.16 1.06 -30.14
N LYS A 392 6.14 -0.15 -30.71
CA LYS A 392 5.19 -0.52 -31.77
C LYS A 392 3.73 -0.40 -31.33
N GLN A 393 3.43 -0.78 -30.08
CA GLN A 393 2.08 -0.65 -29.53
C GLN A 393 1.75 0.82 -29.27
N ALA A 394 2.65 1.56 -28.60
CA ALA A 394 2.43 2.98 -28.32
C ALA A 394 2.22 3.81 -29.60
N VAL A 395 3.02 3.55 -30.65
CA VAL A 395 2.85 4.14 -31.98
C VAL A 395 1.48 3.80 -32.57
N SER A 396 1.04 2.55 -32.46
CA SER A 396 -0.29 2.15 -32.95
C SER A 396 -1.40 2.89 -32.23
N ASP A 397 -1.34 2.94 -30.90
CA ASP A 397 -2.37 3.56 -30.05
C ASP A 397 -2.51 5.06 -30.36
N VAL A 398 -1.40 5.80 -30.37
CA VAL A 398 -1.41 7.25 -30.63
C VAL A 398 -1.79 7.57 -32.08
N THR A 399 -1.42 6.72 -33.04
CA THR A 399 -1.83 6.87 -34.44
C THR A 399 -3.33 6.62 -34.61
N GLU A 400 -3.88 5.61 -33.94
CA GLU A 400 -5.32 5.35 -33.96
C GLU A 400 -6.11 6.49 -33.33
N GLN A 401 -5.63 7.04 -32.21
CA GLN A 401 -6.20 8.24 -31.61
C GLN A 401 -6.17 9.43 -32.57
N PHE A 402 -5.02 9.67 -33.23
CA PHE A 402 -4.88 10.73 -34.22
C PHE A 402 -5.92 10.58 -35.35
N ARG A 403 -6.05 9.38 -35.94
CA ARG A 403 -7.04 9.10 -36.99
C ARG A 403 -8.46 9.32 -36.51
N ARG A 404 -8.79 8.85 -35.30
CA ARG A 404 -10.12 9.00 -34.71
C ARG A 404 -10.49 10.47 -34.52
N SER A 405 -9.54 11.28 -34.03
CA SER A 405 -9.79 12.67 -33.67
C SER A 405 -9.71 13.64 -34.84
N PHE A 406 -8.87 13.37 -35.85
CA PHE A 406 -8.60 14.32 -36.95
C PHE A 406 -9.04 13.83 -38.33
N GLY A 407 -9.34 12.53 -38.49
CA GLY A 407 -9.83 11.95 -39.75
C GLY A 407 -8.75 11.79 -40.83
N SER A 408 -7.47 11.87 -40.48
CA SER A 408 -6.31 11.73 -41.37
C SER A 408 -5.20 10.89 -40.73
N GLU A 409 -4.21 10.51 -41.53
CA GLU A 409 -2.97 9.89 -41.03
C GLU A 409 -2.03 10.97 -40.46
N PRO A 410 -1.34 10.71 -39.33
CA PRO A 410 -0.26 11.58 -38.90
C PRO A 410 0.90 11.51 -39.89
N GLN A 411 1.62 12.62 -40.05
CA GLN A 411 2.83 12.70 -40.88
C GLN A 411 4.07 12.16 -40.18
N GLY A 412 4.03 12.01 -38.86
CA GLY A 412 5.07 11.36 -38.07
C GLY A 412 4.63 11.11 -36.63
N VAL A 413 5.32 10.18 -35.98
CA VAL A 413 5.17 9.92 -34.53
C VAL A 413 6.51 10.14 -33.86
N PHE A 414 6.51 10.98 -32.84
CA PHE A 414 7.70 11.39 -32.11
C PHE A 414 7.61 10.93 -30.66
N ARG A 415 8.76 10.69 -30.05
CA ARG A 415 8.89 10.20 -28.68
C ARG A 415 9.82 11.14 -27.94
N ALA A 416 9.51 11.47 -26.70
CA ALA A 416 10.50 11.96 -25.75
C ALA A 416 10.31 11.28 -24.38
N PRO A 417 11.40 10.86 -23.72
CA PRO A 417 11.35 10.13 -22.47
C PRO A 417 11.11 11.04 -21.26
N GLY A 418 10.53 10.45 -20.20
CA GLY A 418 10.67 10.99 -18.85
C GLY A 418 12.09 10.79 -18.32
N ARG A 419 12.35 11.10 -17.05
CA ARG A 419 13.69 11.00 -16.47
C ARG A 419 13.71 10.68 -14.98
N VAL A 420 14.82 10.11 -14.54
CA VAL A 420 15.21 10.07 -13.12
C VAL A 420 16.52 10.82 -12.94
N ASN A 421 16.70 11.43 -11.77
CA ASN A 421 17.95 12.08 -11.41
C ASN A 421 18.72 11.19 -10.43
N LEU A 422 19.89 10.69 -10.83
CA LEU A 422 20.64 9.76 -9.99
C LEU A 422 21.18 10.44 -8.74
N VAL A 423 21.79 11.63 -8.86
CA VAL A 423 22.34 12.46 -7.78
C VAL A 423 22.31 13.93 -8.23
N GLY A 424 22.23 14.89 -7.30
CA GLY A 424 22.23 16.31 -7.62
C GLY A 424 20.83 16.91 -7.66
N GLU A 425 20.03 16.73 -6.60
CA GLU A 425 18.73 17.38 -6.50
C GLU A 425 18.85 18.80 -5.97
N HIS A 426 17.93 19.70 -6.37
CA HIS A 426 17.84 21.06 -5.84
C HIS A 426 19.14 21.90 -5.96
N VAL A 427 20.01 21.53 -6.90
CA VAL A 427 21.24 22.27 -7.21
C VAL A 427 21.22 22.87 -8.62
N ASP A 428 20.24 22.54 -9.46
CA ASP A 428 20.09 23.04 -10.82
C ASP A 428 19.88 24.56 -10.89
N TYR A 429 19.00 25.11 -10.05
CA TYR A 429 18.82 26.56 -9.90
C TYR A 429 19.93 27.24 -9.08
N ALA A 430 20.80 26.46 -8.45
CA ALA A 430 21.95 26.94 -7.67
C ALA A 430 23.27 26.89 -8.47
N ASP A 431 23.18 26.76 -9.80
CA ASP A 431 24.33 26.65 -10.70
C ASP A 431 25.22 25.42 -10.44
N GLY A 432 24.64 24.36 -9.88
CA GLY A 432 25.32 23.13 -9.48
C GLY A 432 25.47 22.07 -10.57
N ILE A 433 25.63 20.81 -10.16
CA ILE A 433 25.82 19.65 -11.04
C ILE A 433 24.71 18.62 -10.78
N CYS A 434 24.07 18.16 -11.85
CA CYS A 434 23.05 17.10 -11.81
C CYS A 434 23.47 15.90 -12.67
N LEU A 435 22.99 14.70 -12.32
CA LEU A 435 23.30 13.47 -13.05
C LEU A 435 22.04 12.65 -13.40
N PRO A 436 21.17 13.14 -14.30
CA PRO A 436 20.01 12.38 -14.74
C PRO A 436 20.29 11.36 -15.83
N PHE A 437 19.37 10.41 -16.01
CA PHE A 437 19.27 9.60 -17.22
C PHE A 437 17.83 9.55 -17.75
N ALA A 438 17.70 9.29 -19.05
CA ALA A 438 16.41 9.26 -19.73
C ALA A 438 15.75 7.87 -19.59
N LEU A 439 14.47 7.84 -19.22
CA LEU A 439 13.73 6.60 -18.98
C LEU A 439 13.27 5.92 -20.28
N ALA A 440 12.84 4.66 -20.16
CA ALA A 440 12.11 3.98 -21.24
C ALA A 440 10.69 4.55 -21.40
N GLN A 441 10.02 4.85 -20.28
CA GLN A 441 8.71 5.51 -20.23
C GLN A 441 8.77 6.85 -20.96
N SER A 442 7.87 7.07 -21.91
CA SER A 442 7.93 8.19 -22.83
C SER A 442 6.56 8.75 -23.14
N THR A 443 6.54 10.02 -23.53
CA THR A 443 5.41 10.66 -24.20
C THR A 443 5.58 10.52 -25.70
N PHE A 444 4.49 10.16 -26.38
CA PHE A 444 4.39 9.95 -27.81
C PHE A 444 3.47 11.04 -28.40
N ALA A 445 3.97 11.74 -29.41
CA ALA A 445 3.25 12.78 -30.14
C ALA A 445 3.09 12.38 -31.61
N ALA A 446 1.85 12.07 -32.04
CA ALA A 446 1.52 11.92 -33.45
C ALA A 446 1.12 13.29 -34.01
N VAL A 447 1.78 13.73 -35.08
CA VAL A 447 1.63 15.09 -35.61
C VAL A 447 1.35 15.10 -37.11
N GLY A 448 0.47 15.99 -37.56
CA GLY A 448 0.23 16.26 -38.98
C GLY A 448 -0.11 17.73 -39.24
N ALA A 449 0.34 18.26 -40.39
CA ALA A 449 0.03 19.59 -40.84
C ALA A 449 -1.39 19.67 -41.43
N GLN A 450 -2.06 20.78 -41.17
CA GLN A 450 -3.37 21.08 -41.73
C GLN A 450 -3.26 21.89 -43.02
N ASN A 451 -4.18 21.66 -43.95
CA ASN A 451 -4.37 22.49 -45.14
C ASN A 451 -5.30 23.69 -44.81
N ALA A 452 -4.86 24.64 -43.98
CA ALA A 452 -5.65 25.85 -43.69
C ALA A 452 -4.87 27.12 -44.06
N ARG A 453 -5.51 28.04 -44.81
CA ARG A 453 -4.88 29.24 -45.40
C ARG A 453 -5.19 30.56 -44.69
N ASP A 454 -6.02 30.55 -43.63
CA ASP A 454 -6.57 31.79 -43.07
C ASP A 454 -6.19 32.08 -41.61
N SER A 455 -5.73 31.10 -40.81
CA SER A 455 -5.22 31.34 -39.42
C SER A 455 -4.31 30.20 -38.91
N TRP A 456 -3.24 30.55 -38.17
CA TRP A 456 -2.28 29.60 -37.57
C TRP A 456 -2.83 29.04 -36.26
N THR A 457 -3.17 27.75 -36.25
CA THR A 457 -3.84 27.06 -35.16
C THR A 457 -3.19 25.73 -34.83
N VAL A 458 -3.30 25.29 -33.57
CA VAL A 458 -2.92 23.95 -33.12
C VAL A 458 -4.15 23.27 -32.54
N ARG A 459 -4.48 22.07 -33.03
CA ARG A 459 -5.50 21.21 -32.44
C ARG A 459 -4.83 20.05 -31.71
N ILE A 460 -5.11 19.89 -30.42
CA ILE A 460 -4.45 18.89 -29.57
C ILE A 460 -5.44 18.00 -28.82
N VAL A 461 -5.12 16.71 -28.68
CA VAL A 461 -5.89 15.72 -27.92
C VAL A 461 -4.94 14.81 -27.11
N SER A 462 -5.37 14.30 -25.96
CA SER A 462 -4.60 13.39 -25.10
C SER A 462 -5.48 12.25 -24.58
N ASP A 463 -4.93 11.04 -24.47
CA ASP A 463 -5.63 9.86 -23.91
C ASP A 463 -5.61 9.79 -22.37
N LEU A 464 -4.86 10.69 -21.72
CA LEU A 464 -4.70 10.77 -20.26
C LEU A 464 -5.74 11.66 -19.55
N MET A 465 -6.77 12.16 -20.25
CA MET A 465 -7.82 12.98 -19.64
C MET A 465 -8.73 12.13 -18.74
N ASP A 466 -8.95 12.59 -17.50
CA ASP A 466 -9.88 11.95 -16.57
C ASP A 466 -11.29 11.94 -17.18
N LYS A 467 -11.91 10.76 -17.22
CA LYS A 467 -13.26 10.57 -17.79
C LYS A 467 -14.35 11.26 -16.97
N ASP A 468 -14.03 11.72 -15.77
CA ASP A 468 -14.98 12.36 -14.85
C ASP A 468 -15.12 13.89 -15.07
N ASP A 469 -14.16 14.55 -15.73
CA ASP A 469 -14.22 16.00 -16.03
C ASP A 469 -14.64 16.33 -17.48
N ALA A 470 -14.85 15.32 -18.33
CA ALA A 470 -15.06 15.54 -19.75
C ALA A 470 -16.47 15.15 -20.21
N ALA A 471 -17.36 16.14 -20.32
CA ALA A 471 -18.53 16.05 -21.20
C ALA A 471 -18.15 15.92 -22.71
N ASP A 472 -16.85 15.95 -23.05
CA ASP A 472 -16.36 16.04 -24.43
C ASP A 472 -14.98 15.37 -24.66
N GLY A 473 -14.62 14.33 -23.90
CA GLY A 473 -13.25 13.77 -23.77
C GLY A 473 -12.58 13.17 -25.03
N ASP A 474 -13.24 13.21 -26.18
CA ASP A 474 -12.69 12.78 -27.47
C ASP A 474 -12.51 13.95 -28.47
N ARG A 475 -12.89 15.18 -28.11
CA ARG A 475 -12.79 16.33 -29.01
C ARG A 475 -11.44 17.04 -28.87
N PRO A 476 -10.74 17.32 -29.97
CA PRO A 476 -9.53 18.13 -29.95
C PRO A 476 -9.78 19.54 -29.40
N VAL A 477 -8.88 20.02 -28.55
CA VAL A 477 -8.82 21.42 -28.13
C VAL A 477 -8.18 22.23 -29.26
N ASN A 478 -8.89 23.22 -29.78
CA ASN A 478 -8.39 24.10 -30.84
C ASN A 478 -7.85 25.40 -30.25
N ILE A 479 -6.58 25.71 -30.50
CA ILE A 479 -5.85 26.84 -29.93
C ILE A 479 -5.34 27.71 -31.08
N ALA A 480 -5.73 28.98 -31.10
CA ALA A 480 -5.13 29.95 -32.00
C ALA A 480 -3.78 30.38 -31.45
N MET A 481 -2.73 30.30 -32.27
CA MET A 481 -1.38 30.60 -31.81
C MET A 481 -1.15 32.10 -31.55
N SER A 482 -2.08 32.96 -31.95
CA SER A 482 -2.14 34.38 -31.54
C SER A 482 -2.48 34.56 -30.05
N ASP A 483 -3.07 33.55 -29.43
CA ASP A 483 -3.58 33.59 -28.06
C ASP A 483 -2.62 32.91 -27.07
N VAL A 484 -1.48 32.40 -27.59
CA VAL A 484 -0.42 31.76 -26.81
C VAL A 484 0.64 32.80 -26.44
N GLY A 485 0.99 32.83 -25.16
CA GLY A 485 1.98 33.75 -24.62
C GLY A 485 2.05 33.63 -23.10
N PRO A 486 2.66 34.61 -22.40
CA PRO A 486 2.83 34.51 -20.96
C PRO A 486 1.51 34.29 -20.21
N ASN A 487 1.47 33.25 -19.37
CA ASN A 487 0.31 32.77 -18.59
C ASN A 487 -0.90 32.31 -19.41
N SER A 488 -0.75 32.01 -20.72
CA SER A 488 -1.86 31.59 -21.58
C SER A 488 -1.42 30.60 -22.68
N PRO A 489 -1.95 29.36 -22.70
CA PRO A 489 -2.87 28.77 -21.73
C PRO A 489 -2.14 28.22 -20.49
N ALA A 490 -2.59 28.59 -19.29
CA ALA A 490 -2.07 28.07 -18.02
C ALA A 490 -2.67 26.69 -17.65
N ASN A 491 -2.59 25.73 -18.57
CA ASN A 491 -3.06 24.35 -18.37
C ASN A 491 -2.16 23.35 -19.13
N TRP A 492 -2.52 22.07 -19.15
CA TRP A 492 -1.69 21.02 -19.77
C TRP A 492 -1.36 21.27 -21.25
N THR A 493 -2.24 21.94 -22.00
CA THR A 493 -1.98 22.26 -23.41
C THR A 493 -0.87 23.31 -23.56
N GLY A 494 -0.69 24.16 -22.54
CA GLY A 494 0.32 25.22 -22.50
C GLY A 494 1.75 24.72 -22.60
N TYR A 495 2.06 23.56 -22.03
CA TYR A 495 3.36 22.92 -22.20
C TYR A 495 3.65 22.64 -23.69
N ALA A 496 2.68 22.06 -24.42
CA ALA A 496 2.83 21.74 -25.83
C ALA A 496 2.82 22.98 -26.74
N VAL A 497 1.78 23.81 -26.68
CA VAL A 497 1.67 24.97 -27.58
C VAL A 497 2.63 26.10 -27.20
N GLY A 498 2.96 26.24 -25.92
CA GLY A 498 3.97 27.17 -25.44
C GLY A 498 5.34 26.85 -25.97
N THR A 499 5.69 25.56 -26.11
CA THR A 499 6.95 25.14 -26.74
C THR A 499 7.01 25.59 -28.20
N ILE A 500 5.94 25.36 -28.97
CA ILE A 500 5.85 25.81 -30.38
C ILE A 500 5.95 27.34 -30.48
N TRP A 501 5.26 28.06 -29.59
CA TRP A 501 5.33 29.52 -29.51
C TRP A 501 6.77 30.01 -29.23
N ALA A 502 7.43 29.47 -28.20
CA ALA A 502 8.78 29.87 -27.84
C ALA A 502 9.81 29.51 -28.93
N MET A 503 9.63 28.39 -29.63
CA MET A 503 10.46 28.02 -30.78
C MET A 503 10.31 29.01 -31.94
N ARG A 504 9.10 29.51 -32.21
CA ARG A 504 8.88 30.55 -33.23
C ARG A 504 9.55 31.86 -32.85
N GLU A 505 9.42 32.29 -31.60
CA GLU A 505 10.08 33.50 -31.09
C GLU A 505 11.62 33.41 -31.16
N ALA A 506 12.17 32.21 -30.94
CA ALA A 506 13.59 31.92 -31.06
C ALA A 506 14.08 31.77 -32.52
N GLY A 507 13.19 31.84 -33.52
CA GLY A 507 13.53 31.68 -34.94
C GLY A 507 13.81 30.24 -35.37
N LEU A 508 13.50 29.24 -34.52
CA LEU A 508 13.62 27.82 -34.86
C LEU A 508 12.50 27.35 -35.78
N LEU A 509 11.35 28.03 -35.77
CA LEU A 509 10.23 27.82 -36.67
C LEU A 509 9.98 29.09 -37.52
N PRO A 510 9.67 28.95 -38.82
CA PRO A 510 9.40 30.08 -39.70
C PRO A 510 8.04 30.72 -39.39
N ALA A 511 7.87 31.97 -39.83
CA ALA A 511 6.66 32.75 -39.55
C ALA A 511 5.39 32.20 -40.23
N ASP A 512 5.55 31.43 -41.30
CA ASP A 512 4.50 30.75 -42.07
C ASP A 512 4.37 29.26 -41.72
N CYS A 513 4.73 28.89 -40.50
CA CYS A 513 4.55 27.54 -39.97
C CYS A 513 3.10 27.05 -40.19
N PRO A 514 2.89 25.83 -40.72
CA PRO A 514 1.54 25.31 -40.90
C PRO A 514 0.83 25.12 -39.56
N SER A 515 -0.50 25.15 -39.60
CA SER A 515 -1.34 24.70 -38.49
C SER A 515 -1.12 23.20 -38.25
N LEU A 516 -1.17 22.77 -36.98
CA LEU A 516 -0.82 21.40 -36.58
C LEU A 516 -1.99 20.69 -35.89
N ASP A 517 -2.14 19.41 -36.20
CA ASP A 517 -2.89 18.44 -35.41
C ASP A 517 -1.91 17.62 -34.58
N ILE A 518 -2.20 17.42 -33.30
CA ILE A 518 -1.33 16.71 -32.35
C ILE A 518 -2.18 15.76 -31.51
N ALA A 519 -1.86 14.46 -31.52
CA ALA A 519 -2.38 13.49 -30.56
C ALA A 519 -1.27 13.03 -29.61
N ILE A 520 -1.58 12.99 -28.32
CA ILE A 520 -0.64 12.66 -27.24
C ILE A 520 -1.07 11.36 -26.56
N SER A 521 -0.11 10.47 -26.35
CA SER A 521 -0.22 9.32 -25.45
C SER A 521 1.06 9.22 -24.61
N SER A 522 1.00 8.80 -23.34
CA SER A 522 2.20 8.72 -22.50
C SER A 522 2.22 7.51 -21.58
N ASP A 523 3.43 6.98 -21.37
CA ASP A 523 3.74 5.97 -20.35
C ASP A 523 4.41 6.58 -19.11
N VAL A 524 4.67 7.90 -19.11
CA VAL A 524 5.31 8.58 -17.97
C VAL A 524 4.25 8.84 -16.90
N PRO A 525 4.40 8.29 -15.67
CA PRO A 525 3.40 8.47 -14.63
C PRO A 525 3.23 9.95 -14.26
N VAL A 526 2.01 10.47 -14.36
CA VAL A 526 1.71 11.88 -14.07
C VAL A 526 1.84 12.17 -12.58
N GLY A 527 2.53 13.26 -12.21
CA GLY A 527 2.69 13.68 -10.81
C GLY A 527 3.65 12.82 -9.98
N SER A 528 4.42 11.93 -10.61
CA SER A 528 5.38 11.03 -9.94
C SER A 528 6.77 11.63 -9.69
N GLY A 529 6.98 12.89 -10.11
CA GLY A 529 8.30 13.53 -10.11
C GLY A 529 9.24 13.04 -11.24
N LEU A 530 8.72 12.36 -12.27
CA LEU A 530 9.50 11.78 -13.39
C LEU A 530 9.47 12.58 -14.70
N SER A 531 9.11 13.86 -14.62
CA SER A 531 9.13 14.85 -15.73
C SER A 531 8.19 14.55 -16.91
N SER A 532 6.92 14.28 -16.61
CA SER A 532 5.90 14.16 -17.66
C SER A 532 5.72 15.46 -18.47
N SER A 533 5.95 16.64 -17.87
CA SER A 533 5.91 17.94 -18.57
C SER A 533 7.01 18.05 -19.62
N ALA A 534 8.28 17.90 -19.24
CA ALA A 534 9.41 17.96 -20.16
C ALA A 534 9.31 16.91 -21.29
N ALA A 535 8.84 15.70 -21.00
CA ALA A 535 8.61 14.68 -22.03
C ALA A 535 7.54 15.12 -23.05
N LEU A 536 6.46 15.78 -22.60
CA LEU A 536 5.46 16.36 -23.51
C LEU A 536 6.08 17.47 -24.37
N GLU A 537 6.72 18.46 -23.74
CA GLU A 537 7.34 19.61 -24.41
C GLU A 537 8.35 19.17 -25.46
N CYS A 538 9.29 18.29 -25.09
CA CYS A 538 10.36 17.82 -25.95
C CYS A 538 9.84 16.97 -27.12
N SER A 539 8.82 16.13 -26.89
CA SER A 539 8.21 15.33 -27.96
C SER A 539 7.54 16.22 -29.01
N VAL A 540 6.84 17.28 -28.57
CA VAL A 540 6.16 18.24 -29.44
C VAL A 540 7.16 19.16 -30.14
N GLY A 541 8.19 19.64 -29.44
CA GLY A 541 9.22 20.51 -30.00
C GLY A 541 10.00 19.84 -31.13
N VAL A 542 10.47 18.60 -30.90
CA VAL A 542 11.12 17.81 -31.96
C VAL A 542 10.16 17.53 -33.11
N ALA A 543 8.91 17.17 -32.82
CA ALA A 543 7.90 16.93 -33.86
C ALA A 543 7.65 18.15 -34.75
N ALA A 544 7.45 19.33 -34.14
CA ALA A 544 7.21 20.57 -34.86
C ALA A 544 8.43 20.97 -35.71
N PHE A 545 9.65 20.84 -35.16
CA PHE A 545 10.88 21.12 -35.88
C PHE A 545 11.02 20.21 -37.12
N GLU A 546 10.94 18.89 -36.92
CA GLU A 546 11.15 17.94 -38.02
C GLU A 546 10.08 18.03 -39.10
N LEU A 547 8.83 18.30 -38.71
CA LEU A 547 7.73 18.43 -39.68
C LEU A 547 7.94 19.62 -40.62
N VAL A 548 8.45 20.73 -40.09
CA VAL A 548 8.66 21.96 -40.85
C VAL A 548 9.94 21.90 -41.68
N HIS A 549 11.02 21.39 -41.10
CA HIS A 549 12.33 21.37 -41.76
C HIS A 549 12.60 20.11 -42.59
N GLY A 550 11.82 19.05 -42.39
CA GLY A 550 11.99 17.76 -43.07
C GLY A 550 13.25 16.99 -42.66
N ARG A 551 13.87 17.35 -41.53
CA ARG A 551 15.06 16.69 -40.96
C ARG A 551 15.10 16.81 -39.43
N ALA A 552 15.84 15.92 -38.79
CA ALA A 552 16.16 16.01 -37.37
C ALA A 552 16.93 17.30 -37.00
N PRO A 553 16.71 17.84 -35.79
CA PRO A 553 17.50 18.96 -35.27
C PRO A 553 18.96 18.54 -35.02
N ASN A 554 19.91 19.43 -35.31
CA ASN A 554 21.30 19.28 -34.90
C ASN A 554 21.49 19.70 -33.43
N ASP A 555 22.71 19.59 -32.89
CA ASP A 555 23.00 19.89 -31.48
C ASP A 555 22.62 21.32 -31.04
N GLU A 556 22.84 22.33 -31.89
CA GLU A 556 22.49 23.72 -31.62
C GLU A 556 20.97 23.92 -31.60
N GLU A 557 20.26 23.28 -32.53
CA GLU A 557 18.80 23.34 -32.62
C GLU A 557 18.13 22.54 -31.51
N GLN A 558 18.73 21.43 -31.08
CA GLN A 558 18.31 20.68 -29.89
C GLN A 558 18.42 21.55 -28.64
N GLN A 559 19.51 22.31 -28.49
CA GLN A 559 19.67 23.27 -27.41
C GLN A 559 18.60 24.37 -27.45
N GLY A 560 18.29 24.88 -28.65
CA GLY A 560 17.19 25.82 -28.84
C GLY A 560 15.81 25.26 -28.48
N ILE A 561 15.54 23.98 -28.78
CA ILE A 561 14.30 23.30 -28.38
C ILE A 561 14.23 23.16 -26.85
N VAL A 562 15.34 22.81 -26.19
CA VAL A 562 15.43 22.76 -24.73
C VAL A 562 15.07 24.12 -24.12
N GLU A 563 15.66 25.21 -24.63
CA GLU A 563 15.38 26.57 -24.14
C GLU A 563 13.93 26.98 -24.38
N ALA A 564 13.35 26.60 -25.53
CA ALA A 564 11.95 26.87 -25.81
C ALA A 564 11.00 26.11 -24.88
N ALA A 565 11.30 24.85 -24.55
CA ALA A 565 10.53 24.05 -23.59
C ALA A 565 10.60 24.67 -22.18
N ILE A 566 11.79 25.07 -21.72
CA ILE A 566 11.98 25.77 -20.44
C ILE A 566 11.14 27.05 -20.39
N ARG A 567 11.11 27.82 -21.49
CA ARG A 567 10.29 29.04 -21.60
C ARG A 567 8.79 28.73 -21.62
N ALA A 568 8.36 27.63 -22.23
CA ALA A 568 6.97 27.21 -22.21
C ALA A 568 6.48 26.95 -20.77
N GLU A 569 7.23 26.17 -20.00
CA GLU A 569 6.91 25.86 -18.61
C GLU A 569 6.90 27.12 -17.73
N ASN A 570 7.94 27.96 -17.81
CA ASN A 570 8.09 29.16 -16.98
C ASN A 570 7.17 30.31 -17.39
N GLU A 571 7.12 30.68 -18.68
CA GLU A 571 6.42 31.88 -19.15
C GLU A 571 4.95 31.59 -19.44
N VAL A 572 4.64 30.49 -20.14
CA VAL A 572 3.28 30.20 -20.64
C VAL A 572 2.43 29.52 -19.59
N VAL A 573 2.95 28.47 -18.95
CA VAL A 573 2.21 27.74 -17.92
C VAL A 573 2.33 28.41 -16.55
N GLY A 574 3.46 29.04 -16.26
CA GLY A 574 3.76 29.65 -14.96
C GLY A 574 4.33 28.68 -13.93
N ALA A 575 4.84 27.52 -14.38
CA ALA A 575 5.50 26.54 -13.53
C ALA A 575 7.02 26.80 -13.52
N SER A 576 7.59 27.06 -12.35
CA SER A 576 9.02 27.34 -12.24
C SER A 576 9.84 26.08 -12.48
N THR A 577 10.60 26.06 -13.58
CA THR A 577 11.48 24.94 -13.94
C THR A 577 12.89 25.44 -14.21
N GLY A 578 13.87 24.57 -13.97
CA GLY A 578 15.27 24.81 -14.33
C GLY A 578 15.51 24.45 -15.80
N GLY A 579 16.40 23.49 -16.04
CA GLY A 579 16.62 22.92 -17.37
C GLY A 579 17.12 21.48 -17.35
N LEU A 580 17.11 20.83 -16.18
CA LEU A 580 17.57 19.45 -16.00
C LEU A 580 16.72 18.51 -16.86
N ASP A 581 15.41 18.59 -16.70
CA ASP A 581 14.42 17.67 -17.26
C ASP A 581 14.41 17.71 -18.79
N GLN A 582 14.34 18.91 -19.37
CA GLN A 582 14.32 19.13 -20.82
C GLN A 582 15.64 18.67 -21.47
N ARG A 583 16.79 18.97 -20.85
CA ARG A 583 18.11 18.56 -21.39
C ARG A 583 18.23 17.06 -21.48
N ILE A 584 17.90 16.31 -20.42
CA ILE A 584 18.01 14.85 -20.46
C ILE A 584 16.97 14.22 -21.39
N SER A 585 15.77 14.81 -21.49
CA SER A 585 14.73 14.32 -22.40
C SER A 585 15.17 14.44 -23.87
N ILE A 586 15.91 15.48 -24.25
CA ILE A 586 16.46 15.65 -25.61
C ILE A 586 17.78 14.87 -25.80
N LYS A 587 18.76 15.05 -24.91
CA LYS A 587 20.15 14.60 -25.09
C LYS A 587 20.44 13.22 -24.51
N GLY A 588 19.43 12.52 -24.00
CA GLY A 588 19.55 11.18 -23.45
C GLY A 588 20.19 10.20 -24.44
N LYS A 589 20.97 9.26 -23.91
CA LYS A 589 21.64 8.23 -24.71
C LYS A 589 21.58 6.90 -23.99
N GLU A 590 21.32 5.84 -24.75
CA GLU A 590 21.30 4.48 -24.24
C GLU A 590 22.58 4.15 -23.46
N LYS A 591 22.43 3.54 -22.28
CA LYS A 591 23.52 3.18 -21.35
C LYS A 591 24.33 4.37 -20.80
N HIS A 592 23.81 5.60 -20.87
CA HIS A 592 24.50 6.77 -20.35
C HIS A 592 23.58 7.65 -19.49
N ALA A 593 24.13 8.16 -18.40
CA ALA A 593 23.62 9.33 -17.71
C ALA A 593 24.22 10.60 -18.34
N LEU A 594 23.63 11.76 -18.06
CA LEU A 594 24.08 13.06 -18.51
C LEU A 594 24.54 13.88 -17.30
N ALA A 595 25.83 14.14 -17.18
CA ALA A 595 26.35 15.10 -16.22
C ALA A 595 26.11 16.52 -16.76
N ILE A 596 25.27 17.28 -16.07
CA ILE A 596 24.89 18.65 -16.42
C ILE A 596 25.52 19.59 -15.39
N ASP A 597 26.49 20.41 -15.81
CA ASP A 597 27.08 21.47 -14.97
C ASP A 597 26.48 22.82 -15.39
N PHE A 598 25.63 23.38 -14.54
CA PHE A 598 24.88 24.59 -14.84
C PHE A 598 25.77 25.84 -14.86
N ALA A 599 26.78 25.95 -13.98
CA ALA A 599 27.70 27.09 -14.04
C ALA A 599 28.60 27.07 -15.27
N LYS A 600 28.98 25.88 -15.76
CA LYS A 600 29.81 25.75 -16.98
C LYS A 600 28.99 25.69 -18.25
N SER A 601 27.66 25.55 -18.15
CA SER A 601 26.77 25.29 -19.28
C SER A 601 27.27 24.12 -20.14
N SER A 602 27.68 23.03 -19.50
CA SER A 602 28.25 21.86 -20.17
C SER A 602 27.46 20.59 -19.90
N ASP A 603 27.31 19.77 -20.92
CA ASP A 603 26.65 18.46 -20.85
C ASP A 603 27.67 17.37 -21.24
N GLN A 604 27.88 16.39 -20.36
CA GLN A 604 28.81 15.28 -20.59
C GLN A 604 28.11 13.95 -20.38
N LEU A 605 28.23 13.04 -21.36
CA LEU A 605 27.73 11.68 -21.21
C LEU A 605 28.64 10.86 -20.29
N VAL A 606 28.05 10.23 -19.29
CA VAL A 606 28.71 9.34 -18.33
C VAL A 606 28.17 7.94 -18.52
N LYS A 607 29.03 6.93 -18.69
CA LYS A 607 28.61 5.54 -18.88
C LYS A 607 27.84 5.08 -17.62
N ALA A 608 26.62 4.61 -17.80
CA ALA A 608 25.70 4.16 -16.75
C ALA A 608 25.05 2.84 -17.18
N ALA A 609 25.86 1.83 -17.49
CA ALA A 609 25.40 0.57 -18.07
C ALA A 609 25.07 -0.47 -16.98
N PHE A 610 24.16 -0.14 -16.05
CA PHE A 610 23.86 -0.98 -14.88
C PHE A 610 23.54 -2.45 -15.23
N ALA A 611 22.72 -2.65 -16.27
CA ALA A 611 22.33 -3.99 -16.72
C ALA A 611 23.49 -4.84 -17.26
N ASP A 612 24.60 -4.23 -17.70
CA ASP A 612 25.79 -4.98 -18.14
C ASP A 612 26.54 -5.60 -16.94
N GLU A 613 26.23 -5.15 -15.71
CA GLU A 613 26.86 -5.55 -14.44
C GLU A 613 25.85 -6.27 -13.52
N ASP A 614 24.74 -6.77 -14.07
CA ASP A 614 23.64 -7.44 -13.35
C ASP A 614 22.97 -6.56 -12.26
N LEU A 615 23.01 -5.24 -12.47
CA LEU A 615 22.39 -4.23 -11.61
C LEU A 615 21.19 -3.56 -12.31
N GLU A 616 20.21 -3.15 -11.52
CA GLU A 616 19.05 -2.39 -11.98
C GLU A 616 18.80 -1.17 -11.10
N ILE A 617 18.15 -0.14 -11.68
CA ILE A 617 17.56 0.95 -10.91
C ILE A 617 16.07 0.63 -10.76
N LEU A 618 15.64 0.22 -9.58
CA LEU A 618 14.22 0.12 -9.24
C LEU A 618 13.69 1.51 -8.95
N VAL A 619 12.68 1.94 -9.71
CA VAL A 619 11.91 3.16 -9.43
C VAL A 619 10.67 2.80 -8.64
N ILE A 620 10.47 3.49 -7.52
CA ILE A 620 9.40 3.28 -6.55
C ILE A 620 8.55 4.55 -6.53
N ASN A 621 7.44 4.56 -7.28
CA ASN A 621 6.45 5.62 -7.20
C ASN A 621 5.59 5.42 -5.94
N THR A 622 5.71 6.33 -4.98
CA THR A 622 4.99 6.25 -3.69
C THR A 622 3.49 6.51 -3.82
N ASN A 623 3.04 7.03 -4.98
CA ASN A 623 1.68 7.53 -5.20
C ASN A 623 1.23 8.66 -4.26
N VAL A 624 2.15 9.21 -3.47
CA VAL A 624 1.93 10.47 -2.74
C VAL A 624 2.04 11.61 -3.75
N ARG A 625 0.88 12.21 -4.06
CA ARG A 625 0.81 13.41 -4.90
C ARG A 625 0.95 14.64 -4.02
N HIS A 626 1.85 15.55 -4.39
CA HIS A 626 1.83 16.93 -3.91
C HIS A 626 1.55 17.85 -5.09
N SER A 627 0.90 18.99 -4.85
CA SER A 627 0.81 19.99 -5.90
C SER A 627 2.14 20.75 -5.96
N LEU A 628 2.76 20.83 -7.13
CA LEU A 628 3.93 21.70 -7.36
C LEU A 628 3.59 23.19 -7.07
N SER A 629 2.31 23.55 -6.97
CA SER A 629 1.82 24.89 -6.66
C SER A 629 1.77 25.24 -5.16
N ASP A 630 2.15 24.34 -4.24
CA ASP A 630 2.01 24.57 -2.79
C ASP A 630 3.09 25.50 -2.21
N GLY A 631 3.91 26.14 -3.05
CA GLY A 631 4.87 27.18 -2.67
C GLY A 631 6.11 26.70 -1.89
N GLN A 632 6.17 25.43 -1.50
CA GLN A 632 7.30 24.86 -0.73
C GLN A 632 8.60 24.82 -1.56
N TYR A 633 8.51 24.45 -2.84
CA TYR A 633 9.64 24.52 -3.78
C TYR A 633 10.15 25.95 -3.98
N ALA A 634 9.21 26.89 -4.21
CA ALA A 634 9.52 28.31 -4.36
C ALA A 634 10.18 28.90 -3.09
N THR A 635 9.81 28.40 -1.91
CA THR A 635 10.42 28.80 -0.64
C THR A 635 11.88 28.34 -0.54
N ARG A 636 12.22 27.12 -1.02
CA ARG A 636 13.60 26.62 -1.03
C ARG A 636 14.48 27.42 -2.00
N ARG A 637 14.02 27.56 -3.24
CA ARG A 637 14.71 28.37 -4.27
C ARG A 637 14.90 29.81 -3.81
N GLY A 638 13.86 30.42 -3.23
CA GLY A 638 13.91 31.81 -2.75
C GLY A 638 14.99 32.06 -1.68
N ILE A 639 15.22 31.11 -0.77
CA ILE A 639 16.32 31.21 0.21
C ILE A 639 17.67 31.18 -0.49
N ILE A 640 17.87 30.21 -1.39
CA ILE A 640 19.13 30.04 -2.11
C ILE A 640 19.45 31.27 -2.97
N ASP A 641 18.47 31.78 -3.71
CA ASP A 641 18.61 32.99 -4.52
C ASP A 641 18.91 34.22 -3.66
N ALA A 642 18.22 34.37 -2.52
CA ALA A 642 18.43 35.49 -1.60
C ALA A 642 19.83 35.48 -0.98
N VAL A 643 20.32 34.31 -0.55
CA VAL A 643 21.67 34.16 -0.01
C VAL A 643 22.70 34.43 -1.11
N LYS A 644 22.57 33.79 -2.29
CA LYS A 644 23.50 33.93 -3.41
C LYS A 644 23.68 35.40 -3.81
N ASN A 645 22.57 36.12 -3.97
CA ASN A 645 22.56 37.55 -4.27
C ASN A 645 23.13 38.39 -3.12
N GLY A 646 22.77 38.08 -1.88
CA GLY A 646 23.21 38.83 -0.70
C GLY A 646 24.72 38.72 -0.42
N VAL A 647 25.32 37.58 -0.71
CA VAL A 647 26.78 37.38 -0.56
C VAL A 647 27.56 37.78 -1.83
N GLY A 648 26.86 38.18 -2.90
CA GLY A 648 27.47 38.60 -4.16
C GLY A 648 28.21 37.48 -4.90
N ALA A 649 27.81 36.23 -4.70
CA ALA A 649 28.43 35.07 -5.35
C ALA A 649 27.69 34.74 -6.66
N SER A 650 28.43 34.39 -7.71
CA SER A 650 27.85 33.78 -8.91
C SER A 650 27.51 32.30 -8.70
N ASP A 651 28.22 31.62 -7.81
CA ASP A 651 28.09 30.20 -7.47
C ASP A 651 28.67 29.98 -6.06
N PHE A 652 28.07 29.11 -5.26
CA PHE A 652 28.56 28.74 -3.93
C PHE A 652 29.90 27.98 -3.96
N ARG A 653 30.25 27.28 -5.07
CA ARG A 653 31.55 26.59 -5.21
C ARG A 653 32.75 27.54 -5.16
N GLY A 654 32.54 28.82 -5.49
CA GLY A 654 33.59 29.83 -5.49
C GLY A 654 33.89 30.43 -4.12
N LEU A 655 33.17 30.04 -3.07
CA LEU A 655 33.33 30.57 -1.71
C LEU A 655 34.15 29.62 -0.84
N ASP A 656 35.17 30.15 -0.15
CA ASP A 656 35.99 29.36 0.80
C ASP A 656 35.18 28.80 1.97
N ASP A 657 34.15 29.54 2.42
CA ASP A 657 33.20 29.11 3.46
C ASP A 657 31.78 29.59 3.12
N ALA A 658 31.12 28.88 2.19
CA ALA A 658 29.76 29.18 1.76
C ALA A 658 28.73 29.11 2.91
N VAL A 659 28.88 28.16 3.84
CA VAL A 659 27.95 27.99 4.96
C VAL A 659 28.12 29.12 5.98
N GLY A 660 29.36 29.50 6.31
CA GLY A 660 29.64 30.65 7.17
C GLY A 660 29.14 31.96 6.56
N ALA A 661 29.32 32.15 5.25
CA ALA A 661 28.76 33.31 4.53
C ALA A 661 27.22 33.35 4.62
N ALA A 662 26.55 32.20 4.43
CA ALA A 662 25.10 32.08 4.56
C ALA A 662 24.61 32.36 5.99
N ILE A 663 25.33 31.88 7.01
CA ILE A 663 25.04 32.17 8.42
C ILE A 663 25.12 33.67 8.71
N ASN A 664 26.18 34.33 8.22
CA ASN A 664 26.35 35.77 8.42
C ASN A 664 25.24 36.56 7.74
N TRP A 665 24.92 36.21 6.49
CA TRP A 665 23.79 36.79 5.77
C TRP A 665 22.46 36.58 6.51
N ALA A 666 22.18 35.37 6.99
CA ALA A 666 20.94 35.04 7.68
C ALA A 666 20.77 35.82 9.00
N LYS A 667 21.86 36.05 9.74
CA LYS A 667 21.86 36.86 10.98
C LYS A 667 21.47 38.32 10.74
N GLU A 668 21.74 38.83 9.54
CA GLU A 668 21.43 40.20 9.12
C GLU A 668 20.07 40.31 8.43
N ASN A 669 19.52 39.20 7.93
CA ASN A 669 18.30 39.14 7.13
C ASN A 669 17.24 38.22 7.77
N VAL A 670 16.89 38.48 9.03
CA VAL A 670 15.87 37.71 9.77
C VAL A 670 14.47 38.24 9.42
N PRO A 671 13.55 37.39 8.92
CA PRO A 671 12.16 37.79 8.71
C PRO A 671 11.49 38.25 10.02
N ALA A 672 10.63 39.27 9.94
CA ALA A 672 10.06 39.94 11.13
C ALA A 672 9.30 39.03 12.10
N GLU A 673 8.75 37.92 11.62
CA GLU A 673 7.95 36.96 12.39
C GLU A 673 8.69 35.63 12.64
N ALA A 674 9.93 35.48 12.16
CA ALA A 674 10.70 34.25 12.32
C ALA A 674 11.53 34.25 13.61
N ASP A 675 11.65 33.08 14.24
CA ASP A 675 12.66 32.88 15.28
C ASP A 675 14.06 32.98 14.66
N ARG A 676 14.93 33.78 15.29
CA ARG A 676 16.25 34.09 14.74
C ARG A 676 17.13 32.86 14.62
N ASP A 677 17.18 32.04 15.67
CA ASP A 677 18.10 30.91 15.72
C ASP A 677 17.61 29.81 14.78
N GLN A 678 16.30 29.57 14.72
CA GLN A 678 15.68 28.66 13.76
C GLN A 678 15.88 29.10 12.31
N TRP A 679 15.77 30.40 12.02
CA TRP A 679 16.01 30.94 10.68
C TRP A 679 17.46 30.76 10.24
N VAL A 680 18.41 31.16 11.10
CA VAL A 680 19.85 31.04 10.81
C VAL A 680 20.24 29.57 10.59
N ASP A 681 19.73 28.67 11.43
CA ASP A 681 19.94 27.23 11.26
C ASP A 681 19.35 26.72 9.93
N THR A 682 18.11 27.08 9.62
CA THR A 682 17.44 26.69 8.37
C THR A 682 18.25 27.11 7.15
N VAL A 683 18.65 28.39 7.07
CA VAL A 683 19.46 28.91 5.95
C VAL A 683 20.80 28.18 5.85
N ALA A 684 21.47 27.95 6.98
CA ALA A 684 22.74 27.22 7.02
C ALA A 684 22.59 25.79 6.50
N ARG A 685 21.52 25.08 6.90
CA ARG A 685 21.21 23.72 6.42
C ARG A 685 20.92 23.69 4.92
N ARG A 686 20.15 24.65 4.38
CA ARG A 686 19.89 24.72 2.93
C ARG A 686 21.15 24.95 2.10
N VAL A 687 22.02 25.87 2.52
CA VAL A 687 23.29 26.10 1.81
C VAL A 687 24.25 24.92 1.98
N ARG A 688 24.28 24.28 3.17
CA ARG A 688 25.07 23.07 3.40
C ARG A 688 24.64 21.94 2.46
N HIS A 689 23.35 21.70 2.29
CA HIS A 689 22.85 20.75 1.31
C HIS A 689 23.37 21.09 -0.10
N VAL A 690 23.16 22.32 -0.59
CA VAL A 690 23.59 22.70 -1.94
C VAL A 690 25.08 22.45 -2.16
N VAL A 691 25.94 22.90 -1.24
CA VAL A 691 27.40 22.75 -1.39
C VAL A 691 27.82 21.29 -1.33
N THR A 692 27.30 20.52 -0.36
CA THR A 692 27.66 19.11 -0.20
C THR A 692 27.08 18.23 -1.30
N GLU A 693 25.90 18.56 -1.83
CA GLU A 693 25.27 17.83 -2.92
C GLU A 693 26.00 18.08 -4.25
N ILE A 694 26.48 19.30 -4.52
CA ILE A 694 27.31 19.58 -5.70
C ILE A 694 28.61 18.76 -5.68
N ASP A 695 29.30 18.75 -4.54
CA ASP A 695 30.53 17.98 -4.36
C ASP A 695 30.26 16.47 -4.46
N ARG A 696 29.18 16.00 -3.83
CA ARG A 696 28.73 14.61 -3.89
C ARG A 696 28.39 14.18 -5.32
N THR A 697 27.73 15.02 -6.12
CA THR A 697 27.46 14.70 -7.53
C THR A 697 28.75 14.59 -8.33
N ALA A 698 29.74 15.46 -8.10
CA ALA A 698 31.04 15.36 -8.77
C ALA A 698 31.75 14.03 -8.43
N GLN A 699 31.76 13.65 -7.15
CA GLN A 699 32.28 12.35 -6.71
C GLN A 699 31.47 11.17 -7.30
N ALA A 700 30.15 11.29 -7.37
CA ALA A 700 29.29 10.25 -7.94
C ALA A 700 29.55 10.04 -9.43
N ILE A 701 29.80 11.11 -10.19
CA ILE A 701 30.22 11.03 -11.60
C ILE A 701 31.53 10.27 -11.74
N GLU A 702 32.51 10.54 -10.87
CA GLU A 702 33.79 9.83 -10.85
C GLU A 702 33.58 8.34 -10.57
N LYS A 703 32.90 7.99 -9.48
CA LYS A 703 32.66 6.58 -9.10
C LYS A 703 31.87 5.81 -10.14
N LEU A 704 30.84 6.44 -10.73
CA LEU A 704 30.07 5.84 -11.83
C LEU A 704 30.94 5.60 -13.07
N SER A 705 31.83 6.53 -13.40
CA SER A 705 32.76 6.40 -14.53
C SER A 705 33.78 5.28 -14.33
N GLU A 706 34.17 5.03 -13.08
CA GLU A 706 35.10 3.96 -12.68
C GLU A 706 34.42 2.58 -12.61
N GLY A 707 33.09 2.51 -12.60
CA GLY A 707 32.33 1.28 -12.37
C GLY A 707 32.26 0.86 -10.90
N ASP A 708 32.54 1.77 -9.97
CA ASP A 708 32.44 1.53 -8.53
C ASP A 708 31.00 1.79 -8.03
N PHE A 709 30.13 0.82 -8.27
CA PHE A 709 28.70 0.92 -7.95
C PHE A 709 28.39 0.93 -6.45
N GLU A 710 29.25 0.32 -5.61
CA GLU A 710 29.10 0.35 -4.16
C GLU A 710 29.38 1.76 -3.61
N ALA A 711 30.48 2.38 -4.03
CA ALA A 711 30.78 3.76 -3.64
C ALA A 711 29.75 4.74 -4.22
N PHE A 712 29.31 4.52 -5.46
CA PHE A 712 28.22 5.30 -6.05
C PHE A 712 26.91 5.18 -5.25
N GLY A 713 26.53 3.96 -4.86
CA GLY A 713 25.35 3.71 -4.03
C GLY A 713 25.44 4.39 -2.65
N THR A 714 26.62 4.38 -2.03
CA THR A 714 26.88 5.11 -0.77
C THR A 714 26.62 6.61 -0.94
N LEU A 715 27.03 7.20 -2.08
CA LEU A 715 26.77 8.60 -2.39
C LEU A 715 25.27 8.86 -2.63
N MET A 716 24.53 7.93 -3.24
CA MET A 716 23.06 8.05 -3.36
C MET A 716 22.40 8.13 -1.97
N VAL A 717 22.78 7.27 -1.03
CA VAL A 717 22.24 7.30 0.35
C VAL A 717 22.58 8.62 1.04
N ALA A 718 23.83 9.09 0.92
CA ALA A 718 24.24 10.36 1.49
C ALA A 718 23.42 11.54 0.92
N SER A 719 23.08 11.51 -0.38
CA SER A 719 22.16 12.46 -1.01
C SER A 719 20.78 12.43 -0.38
N HIS A 720 20.20 11.24 -0.17
CA HIS A 720 18.90 11.11 0.49
C HIS A 720 18.90 11.70 1.91
N LEU A 721 19.90 11.36 2.72
CA LEU A 721 20.00 11.87 4.09
C LEU A 721 20.12 13.39 4.12
N SER A 722 20.88 13.98 3.19
CA SER A 722 20.96 15.43 3.05
C SER A 722 19.63 16.06 2.62
N LEU A 723 18.88 15.43 1.71
CA LEU A 723 17.56 15.90 1.31
C LEU A 723 16.53 15.82 2.44
N ARG A 724 16.61 14.78 3.28
CA ARG A 724 15.75 14.58 4.44
C ARG A 724 16.09 15.55 5.58
N ASP A 725 17.36 15.62 5.96
CA ASP A 725 17.78 16.24 7.22
C ASP A 725 18.20 17.73 7.02
N ASP A 726 18.89 18.04 5.92
CA ASP A 726 19.40 19.38 5.62
C ASP A 726 18.47 20.18 4.70
N TYR A 727 17.83 19.54 3.72
CA TYR A 727 16.94 20.23 2.80
C TYR A 727 15.45 20.15 3.19
N GLU A 728 15.10 19.14 4.00
CA GLU A 728 13.74 18.87 4.48
C GLU A 728 12.73 18.86 3.33
N VAL A 729 13.00 17.99 2.35
CA VAL A 729 12.13 17.76 1.18
C VAL A 729 11.72 16.30 1.04
N SER A 730 12.07 15.41 1.97
CA SER A 730 11.55 14.04 1.99
C SER A 730 10.16 13.95 2.65
N CYS A 731 9.60 12.75 2.71
CA CYS A 731 8.38 12.42 3.46
C CYS A 731 8.46 10.98 3.99
N PRO A 732 7.59 10.58 4.95
CA PRO A 732 7.64 9.24 5.55
C PRO A 732 7.61 8.12 4.50
N GLU A 733 6.81 8.26 3.45
CA GLU A 733 6.70 7.27 2.37
C GLU A 733 8.01 7.13 1.59
N LEU A 734 8.68 8.24 1.26
CA LEU A 734 9.99 8.22 0.59
C LEU A 734 11.05 7.60 1.49
N ASP A 735 11.09 7.98 2.77
CA ASP A 735 12.05 7.47 3.73
C ASP A 735 11.89 5.95 3.92
N ILE A 736 10.67 5.46 4.07
CA ILE A 736 10.38 4.02 4.17
C ILE A 736 10.73 3.27 2.88
N ALA A 737 10.43 3.84 1.72
CA ALA A 737 10.81 3.22 0.44
C ALA A 737 12.33 3.05 0.34
N VAL A 738 13.10 4.05 0.77
CA VAL A 738 14.56 4.01 0.79
C VAL A 738 15.09 3.01 1.81
N ASP A 739 14.65 3.11 3.07
CA ASP A 739 15.13 2.25 4.16
C ASP A 739 14.86 0.77 3.85
N VAL A 740 13.64 0.44 3.41
CA VAL A 740 13.28 -0.95 3.06
C VAL A 740 14.04 -1.44 1.84
N ALA A 741 14.28 -0.59 0.83
CA ALA A 741 15.09 -1.00 -0.31
C ALA A 741 16.54 -1.33 0.10
N LEU A 742 17.12 -0.54 1.02
CA LEU A 742 18.45 -0.80 1.58
C LEU A 742 18.49 -2.10 2.41
N GLU A 743 17.48 -2.34 3.25
CA GLU A 743 17.33 -3.60 4.01
C GLU A 743 17.24 -4.82 3.09
N GLN A 744 16.68 -4.66 1.88
CA GLN A 744 16.57 -5.72 0.87
C GLN A 744 17.81 -5.85 -0.03
N GLY A 745 18.89 -5.15 0.29
CA GLY A 745 20.19 -5.32 -0.37
C GLY A 745 20.46 -4.34 -1.51
N ALA A 746 19.78 -3.19 -1.55
CA ALA A 746 20.19 -2.10 -2.45
C ALA A 746 21.59 -1.57 -2.07
N LEU A 747 22.44 -1.36 -3.08
CA LEU A 747 23.75 -0.71 -2.94
C LEU A 747 23.60 0.77 -2.55
N GLY A 748 22.50 1.39 -2.98
CA GLY A 748 22.12 2.73 -2.58
C GLY A 748 20.69 3.05 -3.00
N ALA A 749 20.00 3.87 -2.22
CA ALA A 749 18.65 4.33 -2.52
C ALA A 749 18.43 5.77 -2.08
N ARG A 750 17.57 6.50 -2.80
CA ARG A 750 17.20 7.88 -2.50
C ARG A 750 15.90 8.30 -3.17
N MET A 751 15.27 9.36 -2.68
CA MET A 751 14.26 10.09 -3.45
C MET A 751 14.83 10.70 -4.74
N THR A 752 14.00 10.87 -5.77
CA THR A 752 14.35 11.59 -7.02
C THR A 752 13.28 12.65 -7.35
N GLY A 753 13.68 13.75 -7.97
CA GLY A 753 12.79 14.87 -8.28
C GLY A 753 12.60 15.83 -7.10
N GLY A 754 11.56 16.67 -7.15
CA GLY A 754 11.38 17.81 -6.23
C GLY A 754 11.02 17.50 -4.77
N GLY A 755 10.81 16.22 -4.41
CA GLY A 755 10.47 15.81 -3.03
C GLY A 755 9.01 15.99 -2.65
N PHE A 756 8.72 15.94 -1.35
CA PHE A 756 7.39 16.06 -0.75
C PHE A 756 6.38 15.01 -1.20
N GLY A 757 6.87 13.87 -1.70
CA GLY A 757 6.11 12.83 -2.38
C GLY A 757 6.83 12.38 -3.66
N GLY A 758 6.10 11.78 -4.60
CA GLY A 758 6.67 11.33 -5.87
C GLY A 758 7.40 9.99 -5.75
N SER A 759 8.63 9.92 -6.25
CA SER A 759 9.33 8.64 -6.44
C SER A 759 10.68 8.55 -5.70
N ALA A 760 11.02 7.33 -5.28
CA ALA A 760 12.38 6.94 -4.90
C ALA A 760 13.01 6.06 -5.98
N ILE A 761 14.34 5.96 -5.95
CA ILE A 761 15.15 5.06 -6.77
C ILE A 761 16.06 4.23 -5.88
N ALA A 762 16.27 2.97 -6.24
CA ALA A 762 17.21 2.07 -5.57
C ALA A 762 18.08 1.37 -6.63
N LEU A 763 19.40 1.37 -6.43
CA LEU A 763 20.36 0.59 -7.20
C LEU A 763 20.58 -0.75 -6.50
N LEU A 764 20.25 -1.85 -7.18
CA LEU A 764 20.27 -3.18 -6.58
C LEU A 764 20.59 -4.28 -7.61
N PRO A 765 21.11 -5.44 -7.17
CA PRO A 765 21.24 -6.62 -8.02
C PRO A 765 19.90 -7.04 -8.64
N HIS A 766 19.93 -7.49 -9.90
CA HIS A 766 18.74 -7.87 -10.67
C HIS A 766 17.87 -8.92 -9.92
N ASP A 767 18.49 -9.91 -9.28
CA ASP A 767 17.79 -10.97 -8.55
C ASP A 767 17.06 -10.48 -7.28
N ARG A 768 17.39 -9.28 -6.78
CA ARG A 768 16.77 -8.65 -5.60
C ARG A 768 15.59 -7.75 -5.92
N VAL A 769 15.40 -7.37 -7.18
CA VAL A 769 14.42 -6.36 -7.61
C VAL A 769 12.99 -6.68 -7.18
N ASN A 770 12.56 -7.92 -7.42
CA ASN A 770 11.22 -8.36 -7.02
C ASN A 770 11.05 -8.43 -5.50
N ALA A 771 12.09 -8.90 -4.78
CA ALA A 771 12.05 -8.99 -3.32
C ALA A 771 11.94 -7.59 -2.69
N ALA A 772 12.76 -6.64 -3.15
CA ALA A 772 12.72 -5.25 -2.71
C ALA A 772 11.35 -4.61 -2.97
N ALA A 773 10.81 -4.74 -4.19
CA ALA A 773 9.50 -4.18 -4.53
C ALA A 773 8.38 -4.77 -3.66
N ASN A 774 8.39 -6.09 -3.42
CA ASN A 774 7.41 -6.75 -2.56
C ASN A 774 7.52 -6.31 -1.10
N ALA A 775 8.75 -6.16 -0.58
CA ALA A 775 8.99 -5.71 0.79
C ALA A 775 8.53 -4.26 0.99
N VAL A 776 8.84 -3.36 0.05
CA VAL A 776 8.37 -1.97 0.07
C VAL A 776 6.85 -1.93 0.01
N ALA A 777 6.23 -2.68 -0.90
CA ALA A 777 4.77 -2.76 -0.98
C ALA A 777 4.14 -3.29 0.32
N SER A 778 4.78 -4.26 0.98
CA SER A 778 4.34 -4.75 2.30
C SER A 778 4.46 -3.68 3.37
N ALA A 779 5.62 -3.03 3.47
CA ALA A 779 5.89 -2.00 4.46
C ALA A 779 4.93 -0.81 4.36
N PHE A 780 4.54 -0.43 3.13
CA PHE A 780 3.51 0.58 2.87
C PHE A 780 2.13 0.09 3.32
N ARG A 781 1.75 -1.14 2.97
CA ARG A 781 0.48 -1.75 3.42
C ARG A 781 0.38 -1.82 4.94
N ASP A 782 1.46 -2.19 5.62
CA ASP A 782 1.50 -2.35 7.08
C ASP A 782 1.37 -1.03 7.82
N ARG A 783 1.68 0.09 7.15
CA ARG A 783 1.57 1.45 7.69
C ARG A 783 0.35 2.22 7.18
N GLY A 784 -0.53 1.57 6.41
CA GLY A 784 -1.73 2.21 5.85
C GLY A 784 -1.42 3.29 4.81
N MET A 785 -0.26 3.21 4.14
CA MET A 785 0.19 4.16 3.13
C MET A 785 -0.44 3.87 1.76
N PRO A 786 -0.48 4.84 0.82
CA PRO A 786 -0.93 4.61 -0.55
C PRO A 786 -0.16 3.46 -1.20
N GLU A 787 -0.83 2.60 -1.98
CA GLU A 787 -0.16 1.44 -2.57
C GLU A 787 0.90 1.90 -3.60
N PRO A 788 2.19 1.56 -3.40
CA PRO A 788 3.25 2.02 -4.30
C PRO A 788 3.25 1.26 -5.63
N GLU A 789 3.82 1.89 -6.64
CA GLU A 789 3.99 1.36 -7.99
C GLU A 789 5.47 1.29 -8.38
N PHE A 790 5.83 0.27 -9.15
CA PHE A 790 7.23 -0.09 -9.39
C PHE A 790 7.52 -0.26 -10.87
N PHE A 791 8.71 0.11 -11.30
CA PHE A 791 9.26 -0.27 -12.60
C PHE A 791 10.77 -0.16 -12.59
N VAL A 792 11.41 -0.80 -13.56
CA VAL A 792 12.87 -0.75 -13.73
C VAL A 792 13.23 0.40 -14.67
N GLY A 793 14.12 1.28 -14.21
CA GLY A 793 14.68 2.39 -14.97
C GLY A 793 16.03 2.01 -15.59
N ASN A 794 16.08 1.87 -16.92
CA ASN A 794 17.34 1.69 -17.64
C ASN A 794 17.66 2.94 -18.47
N PRO A 795 18.92 3.43 -18.47
CA PRO A 795 19.32 4.59 -19.27
C PRO A 795 19.05 4.38 -20.77
N GLY A 796 18.14 5.18 -21.30
CA GLY A 796 17.63 5.09 -22.66
C GLY A 796 17.97 6.32 -23.54
N PRO A 797 17.59 6.27 -24.83
CA PRO A 797 17.77 7.38 -25.75
C PRO A 797 16.81 8.53 -25.46
N GLY A 798 17.24 9.75 -25.80
CA GLY A 798 16.44 10.97 -25.75
C GLY A 798 15.35 11.02 -26.83
N ALA A 799 14.90 12.23 -27.13
CA ALA A 799 13.81 12.48 -28.04
C ALA A 799 14.15 12.10 -29.49
N SER A 800 13.22 11.46 -30.19
CA SER A 800 13.45 10.95 -31.53
C SER A 800 12.14 10.69 -32.29
N ARG A 801 12.22 10.72 -33.61
CA ARG A 801 11.16 10.22 -34.50
C ARG A 801 11.09 8.69 -34.52
N LEU A 802 9.89 8.13 -34.49
CA LEU A 802 9.61 6.68 -34.57
C LEU A 802 8.97 6.24 -35.89
N VAL A 803 8.20 7.12 -36.54
CA VAL A 803 7.53 6.89 -37.84
C VAL A 803 7.69 8.10 -38.74
#